data_AF-A0A0C3QKI8-F1
#
_entry.id   AF-A0A0C3QKI8-F1
#
_cell.length_a   1.000
_cell.length_b   1.000
_cell.length_c   1.000
_cell.angle_alpha   90.00
_cell.angle_beta   90.00
_cell.angle_gamma   90.00
#
_symmetry.space_group_name_H-M   'P 1'
#
loop_
_entity.id
_entity.type
_entity.pdbx_description
1 polymer ?
#
loop_
_entity_poly.entity_id
_entity_poly.type
_entity_poly.pdbx_seq_one_letter_code
_entity_poly.pdbx_strand_id
1 'polypeptide(L)'
;MDQTPFTRPVSTASAAGGDRISQAPTVFADGYSEGVPAAAEPAPGLDDLRPPTALANRASAAFGEGSPSNLSVADSPQPFANLPYRNSLAPTAAGSAQHLGDSDKEAAAAGSDAPLGASPSPDLGQQSDEHGAPKNSRKKLFFILGGVAALAIIAVAVAVPVALTHTKKSSSASSSASSSSGSGNDNNGSGQNGGPTSSGPTSSAVTGSDGSTITTENGTTFTYVNKFGGSWYDDPNDPFNNNAQAQSWTPPLSQAWDFQNDPMRGVNIGGWLVPEPFIVPALFEPYVNATPAAHDEWTLSQAMAADTANGGLDQLEKHYDTFITEEDFAQIAAAGLNWIRLPIPFWAIEKYSDEPFLEGVAWKYALKAFKWARKYGLRINLDLHTIPGSQNGYNHSGKGGQINFLYGPMGLANAQRTIDYIRVITEFISQPEYTSVIPMFSIINEPVVTSIGKDQLTSFYLQAHDTIRNITGTGTGNGPFISVHDSFQGLAAWQDLLPGHDRMALDVHPYLIFSSVDRSPLAEQITKPCDSWASDMNTSWTNFGVSIAGEFSLAINDCGLWVNGVGAGTRWEGTFGDGDGVQGDCTPWNDYASWTQDTKDNFKAFALHNFDSLGHWFFWTWKIGASSLTGKIESPMWSYQLGLQEGWMPDDPTQATGVCGNTSPAQPLTAEMIGGAGAGDISATVRAADPWPPAQIQPGMNANNVPVYTPTGAIPTLAMPTPTSGTADGWYDAADTRPIYTPIAGCTYPDAWGSADATNPGPCGGTTNAGTTDNTDTLARRIRRVRNVIPQPRRTPAP
;
A
#
# COMPACT_ATOMS: atom_id res chain seq x y z
N MET A 1 46.94 39.32 -11.98
CA MET A 1 47.75 40.36 -12.65
C MET A 1 46.84 41.06 -13.64
N ASP A 2 46.67 42.37 -13.52
CA ASP A 2 46.99 43.36 -14.56
C ASP A 2 46.92 42.94 -16.05
N GLN A 3 46.22 43.63 -16.97
CA GLN A 3 45.49 44.91 -16.91
C GLN A 3 44.24 45.00 -17.83
N THR A 4 43.42 46.03 -17.54
CA THR A 4 42.34 46.67 -18.34
C THR A 4 42.92 47.45 -19.57
N PRO A 5 42.18 48.16 -20.50
CA PRO A 5 41.00 49.02 -20.19
C PRO A 5 40.00 49.52 -21.28
N PHE A 6 38.99 50.28 -20.79
CA PHE A 6 38.17 51.34 -21.44
C PHE A 6 37.18 50.96 -22.58
N THR A 7 36.04 51.65 -22.81
CA THR A 7 35.51 52.95 -22.29
C THR A 7 33.95 52.98 -22.15
N ARG A 8 33.41 53.95 -21.37
CA ARG A 8 31.98 54.37 -21.22
C ARG A 8 31.67 55.62 -22.10
N PRO A 9 30.40 56.06 -22.38
CA PRO A 9 29.48 56.83 -21.46
C PRO A 9 27.95 56.47 -21.59
N VAL A 10 27.02 56.67 -20.63
CA VAL A 10 26.42 57.87 -19.92
C VAL A 10 25.49 58.74 -20.81
N SER A 11 24.31 59.31 -20.42
CA SER A 11 23.22 59.02 -19.44
C SER A 11 22.06 60.08 -19.59
N THR A 12 21.09 60.14 -18.64
CA THR A 12 20.03 61.19 -18.41
C THR A 12 18.73 61.12 -19.26
N ALA A 13 17.67 61.89 -18.95
CA ALA A 13 16.73 61.82 -17.79
C ALA A 13 15.61 62.92 -17.85
N SER A 14 14.46 62.70 -17.19
CA SER A 14 13.40 63.70 -16.85
C SER A 14 12.54 64.24 -18.03
N ALA A 15 11.33 64.81 -17.88
CA ALA A 15 10.28 64.78 -16.83
C ALA A 15 8.98 65.51 -17.33
N ALA A 16 7.99 65.65 -16.42
CA ALA A 16 6.70 66.37 -16.54
C ALA A 16 5.57 65.69 -17.37
N GLY A 17 4.28 65.88 -17.06
CA GLY A 17 3.68 66.54 -15.89
C GLY A 17 2.26 67.09 -16.16
N GLY A 18 1.25 66.65 -15.39
CA GLY A 18 -0.16 67.07 -15.51
C GLY A 18 -1.00 66.55 -14.33
N ASP A 19 -2.12 67.20 -14.01
CA ASP A 19 -2.77 67.12 -12.68
C ASP A 19 -4.32 67.09 -12.75
N ARG A 20 -4.97 66.63 -11.66
CA ARG A 20 -6.37 66.90 -11.19
C ARG A 20 -7.55 65.93 -11.41
N ILE A 21 -8.09 65.48 -10.25
CA ILE A 21 -9.50 65.56 -9.78
C ILE A 21 -10.53 64.46 -10.16
N SER A 22 -10.57 63.43 -9.31
CA SER A 22 -11.67 63.06 -8.36
C SER A 22 -12.95 62.26 -8.74
N GLN A 23 -13.38 61.49 -7.73
CA GLN A 23 -14.72 60.97 -7.38
C GLN A 23 -15.23 59.63 -7.96
N ALA A 24 -15.75 58.81 -7.05
CA ALA A 24 -16.65 57.67 -7.24
C ALA A 24 -17.99 57.96 -6.53
N PRO A 25 -19.08 57.25 -6.88
CA PRO A 25 -19.68 56.22 -6.00
C PRO A 25 -19.98 54.92 -6.80
N THR A 26 -20.12 53.68 -6.28
CA THR A 26 -20.67 53.05 -5.06
C THR A 26 -22.19 52.83 -4.97
N VAL A 27 -22.59 51.55 -5.15
CA VAL A 27 -23.57 50.74 -4.38
C VAL A 27 -25.07 50.80 -4.75
N PHE A 28 -25.77 49.72 -4.37
CA PHE A 28 -27.20 49.35 -4.45
C PHE A 28 -27.71 48.68 -5.76
N ALA A 29 -28.69 47.75 -5.73
CA ALA A 29 -29.08 46.70 -4.76
C ALA A 29 -30.26 45.87 -5.32
N ASP A 30 -30.46 44.68 -4.75
CA ASP A 30 -31.72 43.93 -4.53
C ASP A 30 -32.85 43.88 -5.59
N GLY A 31 -33.19 42.66 -6.00
CA GLY A 31 -34.42 42.05 -5.48
C GLY A 31 -35.53 41.62 -6.45
N TYR A 32 -35.95 40.34 -6.30
CA TYR A 32 -37.29 39.78 -6.66
C TYR A 32 -37.69 39.77 -8.17
N SER A 33 -38.53 38.85 -8.66
CA SER A 33 -39.12 37.61 -8.12
C SER A 33 -39.52 36.63 -9.24
N GLU A 34 -39.88 35.41 -8.85
CA GLU A 34 -40.62 34.34 -9.52
C GLU A 34 -41.45 34.66 -10.80
N GLY A 35 -41.53 33.69 -11.72
CA GLY A 35 -42.40 33.78 -12.91
C GLY A 35 -42.48 32.53 -13.79
N VAL A 36 -43.02 31.41 -13.28
CA VAL A 36 -43.33 30.22 -14.09
C VAL A 36 -44.79 30.24 -14.55
N PRO A 37 -45.05 29.98 -15.84
CA PRO A 37 -46.21 29.18 -16.25
C PRO A 37 -45.79 28.02 -17.17
N ALA A 38 -46.62 26.96 -17.21
CA ALA A 38 -46.28 25.69 -17.86
C ALA A 38 -47.13 25.35 -19.09
N ALA A 39 -46.55 24.47 -19.93
CA ALA A 39 -47.20 23.49 -20.82
C ALA A 39 -48.16 23.96 -21.95
N ALA A 40 -47.80 23.57 -23.19
CA ALA A 40 -48.75 23.12 -24.22
C ALA A 40 -48.03 22.32 -25.32
N GLU A 41 -48.34 21.02 -25.45
CA GLU A 41 -48.35 20.34 -26.77
C GLU A 41 -49.76 20.51 -27.40
N PRO A 42 -49.91 20.35 -28.72
CA PRO A 42 -50.43 19.05 -29.19
C PRO A 42 -49.95 18.58 -30.58
N ALA A 43 -49.95 17.25 -30.80
CA ALA A 43 -50.08 16.62 -32.13
C ALA A 43 -51.56 16.24 -32.40
N PRO A 44 -52.02 16.14 -33.67
CA PRO A 44 -52.31 14.79 -34.20
C PRO A 44 -52.33 14.58 -35.75
N GLY A 45 -51.83 13.41 -36.22
CA GLY A 45 -52.25 12.68 -37.45
C GLY A 45 -52.10 13.33 -38.85
N LEU A 46 -52.33 12.65 -39.98
CA LEU A 46 -52.36 11.20 -40.31
C LEU A 46 -52.29 11.02 -41.87
N ASP A 47 -52.14 9.77 -42.36
CA ASP A 47 -52.29 9.32 -43.78
C ASP A 47 -51.23 9.84 -44.81
N ASP A 48 -50.81 9.15 -45.89
CA ASP A 48 -51.16 7.84 -46.50
C ASP A 48 -49.99 7.25 -47.37
N LEU A 49 -50.18 6.03 -47.90
CA LEU A 49 -49.58 5.34 -49.09
C LEU A 49 -48.34 4.41 -48.99
N ARG A 50 -48.60 3.16 -49.45
CA ARG A 50 -47.74 2.05 -49.99
C ARG A 50 -48.64 1.24 -50.98
N PRO A 51 -48.24 0.13 -51.67
CA PRO A 51 -46.94 -0.49 -51.97
C PRO A 51 -46.73 -0.66 -53.52
N PRO A 52 -45.85 -1.57 -54.01
CA PRO A 52 -46.23 -2.97 -54.39
C PRO A 52 -45.29 -4.05 -53.77
N THR A 53 -45.75 -5.22 -53.25
CA THR A 53 -46.04 -6.56 -53.88
C THR A 53 -44.88 -7.19 -54.69
N ALA A 54 -44.52 -8.50 -54.64
CA ALA A 54 -45.19 -9.75 -54.16
C ALA A 54 -44.13 -10.86 -53.79
N LEU A 55 -44.36 -11.83 -52.87
CA LEU A 55 -44.87 -13.24 -53.02
C LEU A 55 -44.10 -14.17 -54.01
N ALA A 56 -43.85 -15.49 -53.81
CA ALA A 56 -44.15 -16.49 -52.73
C ALA A 56 -43.00 -17.59 -52.67
N ASN A 57 -43.07 -18.92 -52.41
CA ASN A 57 -44.13 -19.95 -52.27
C ASN A 57 -43.63 -21.29 -51.60
N ARG A 58 -44.49 -22.35 -51.61
CA ARG A 58 -44.35 -23.79 -51.18
C ARG A 58 -43.17 -24.57 -51.84
N ALA A 59 -42.55 -25.66 -51.34
CA ALA A 59 -42.96 -26.88 -50.56
C ALA A 59 -43.63 -28.00 -51.44
N SER A 60 -43.50 -29.33 -51.23
CA SER A 60 -43.19 -30.16 -50.02
C SER A 60 -42.71 -31.63 -50.30
N ALA A 61 -42.12 -32.30 -49.28
CA ALA A 61 -42.13 -33.76 -48.92
C ALA A 61 -41.39 -34.88 -49.72
N ALA A 62 -40.64 -35.75 -48.99
CA ALA A 62 -40.57 -37.22 -49.17
C ALA A 62 -39.90 -37.97 -47.97
N PHE A 63 -40.30 -39.23 -47.76
CA PHE A 63 -40.08 -40.17 -46.63
C PHE A 63 -38.63 -40.64 -46.32
N GLY A 64 -38.43 -41.14 -45.09
CA GLY A 64 -37.31 -42.04 -44.73
C GLY A 64 -37.19 -42.31 -43.21
N GLU A 65 -37.73 -43.44 -42.71
CA GLU A 65 -37.54 -43.89 -41.32
C GLU A 65 -36.22 -44.66 -41.12
N GLY A 66 -35.65 -44.63 -39.90
CA GLY A 66 -34.47 -45.43 -39.59
C GLY A 66 -33.83 -45.17 -38.21
N SER A 67 -34.34 -45.82 -37.17
CA SER A 67 -33.60 -46.10 -35.92
C SER A 67 -33.45 -47.61 -35.81
N PRO A 68 -32.29 -48.14 -35.35
CA PRO A 68 -32.24 -48.52 -33.94
C PRO A 68 -30.83 -48.52 -33.28
N SER A 69 -30.85 -48.89 -31.99
CA SER A 69 -29.81 -49.65 -31.23
C SER A 69 -28.48 -49.00 -30.84
N ASN A 70 -28.41 -48.77 -29.52
CA ASN A 70 -27.25 -48.83 -28.62
C ASN A 70 -25.98 -49.57 -29.12
N LEU A 71 -24.82 -48.98 -28.83
CA LEU A 71 -23.63 -49.67 -28.34
C LEU A 71 -22.89 -48.73 -27.34
N SER A 72 -21.97 -49.27 -26.53
CA SER A 72 -21.60 -48.64 -25.25
C SER A 72 -20.16 -48.91 -24.77
N VAL A 73 -19.64 -47.98 -23.95
CA VAL A 73 -18.44 -48.07 -23.06
C VAL A 73 -17.07 -47.83 -23.72
N ALA A 74 -16.19 -47.14 -22.96
CA ALA A 74 -14.75 -46.87 -23.16
C ALA A 74 -14.38 -45.93 -24.35
N ASP A 75 -13.38 -45.03 -24.26
CA ASP A 75 -12.47 -44.69 -23.15
C ASP A 75 -11.93 -43.24 -23.30
N SER A 76 -11.30 -42.70 -22.25
CA SER A 76 -10.66 -41.36 -22.27
C SER A 76 -9.21 -41.40 -22.76
N PRO A 77 -8.71 -40.31 -23.39
CA PRO A 77 -7.28 -39.98 -23.39
C PRO A 77 -6.96 -38.63 -22.72
N GLN A 78 -5.85 -38.60 -21.97
CA GLN A 78 -5.22 -37.39 -21.43
C GLN A 78 -4.51 -36.57 -22.54
N PRO A 79 -4.32 -35.24 -22.39
CA PRO A 79 -3.52 -34.44 -23.30
C PRO A 79 -2.01 -34.67 -23.13
N PHE A 80 -1.25 -34.42 -24.20
CA PHE A 80 0.22 -34.53 -24.24
C PHE A 80 0.92 -33.17 -24.02
N ALA A 81 2.21 -33.21 -23.69
CA ALA A 81 2.96 -32.07 -23.16
C ALA A 81 3.93 -31.38 -24.16
N ASN A 82 4.30 -30.14 -23.79
CA ASN A 82 5.58 -29.45 -24.00
C ASN A 82 6.06 -28.99 -25.40
N LEU A 83 6.30 -27.66 -25.45
CA LEU A 83 7.41 -26.96 -26.12
C LEU A 83 7.38 -26.83 -27.68
N PRO A 84 8.17 -25.91 -28.29
CA PRO A 84 9.18 -25.01 -27.71
C PRO A 84 9.07 -23.50 -28.02
N TYR A 85 9.80 -22.72 -27.20
CA TYR A 85 10.18 -21.31 -27.41
C TYR A 85 11.06 -21.12 -28.68
N ARG A 86 11.13 -19.90 -29.22
CA ARG A 86 12.09 -19.56 -30.30
C ARG A 86 12.58 -18.10 -30.24
N ASN A 87 13.87 -17.93 -29.95
CA ASN A 87 14.58 -16.67 -30.21
C ASN A 87 14.86 -16.49 -31.71
N SER A 88 15.05 -15.24 -32.14
CA SER A 88 15.57 -14.92 -33.48
C SER A 88 16.64 -13.83 -33.40
N LEU A 89 17.83 -14.14 -33.90
CA LEU A 89 18.88 -13.16 -34.23
C LEU A 89 19.44 -13.51 -35.62
N ALA A 90 19.74 -12.48 -36.41
CA ALA A 90 20.16 -12.61 -37.79
C ALA A 90 21.69 -12.87 -37.92
N PRO A 91 22.17 -13.51 -39.01
CA PRO A 91 23.52 -14.07 -39.06
C PRO A 91 24.58 -13.19 -39.72
N THR A 92 25.82 -13.32 -39.25
CA THR A 92 27.06 -13.11 -40.04
C THR A 92 27.92 -14.38 -39.96
N ALA A 93 28.82 -14.60 -40.93
CA ALA A 93 29.22 -15.95 -41.32
C ALA A 93 30.75 -16.23 -41.36
N ALA A 94 31.06 -17.54 -41.42
CA ALA A 94 32.31 -18.20 -41.83
C ALA A 94 33.50 -18.24 -40.84
N GLY A 95 34.13 -19.42 -40.73
CA GLY A 95 35.37 -19.65 -39.96
C GLY A 95 35.58 -21.10 -39.52
N SER A 96 36.02 -21.99 -40.43
CA SER A 96 36.11 -23.45 -40.17
C SER A 96 37.52 -23.94 -39.80
N ALA A 97 37.69 -24.56 -38.61
CA ALA A 97 38.75 -25.53 -38.24
C ALA A 97 38.38 -26.13 -36.85
N GLN A 98 38.11 -27.43 -36.68
CA GLN A 98 38.97 -28.64 -36.71
C GLN A 98 39.81 -28.90 -35.43
N HIS A 99 39.60 -30.10 -34.85
CA HIS A 99 40.55 -30.90 -34.03
C HIS A 99 40.98 -30.35 -32.65
N LEU A 100 41.25 -31.16 -31.60
CA LEU A 100 41.17 -32.62 -31.32
C LEU A 100 40.45 -32.81 -29.95
N GLY A 101 39.98 -33.98 -29.52
CA GLY A 101 40.76 -35.14 -29.06
C GLY A 101 41.44 -34.86 -27.70
N ASP A 102 41.38 -35.72 -26.68
CA ASP A 102 41.05 -37.16 -26.69
C ASP A 102 40.77 -37.72 -25.27
N SER A 103 40.03 -38.85 -25.20
CA SER A 103 40.13 -40.02 -24.26
C SER A 103 40.21 -39.84 -22.70
N ASP A 104 39.74 -40.78 -21.83
CA ASP A 104 39.18 -42.13 -22.03
C ASP A 104 38.48 -42.77 -20.79
N LYS A 105 37.81 -43.93 -21.01
CA LYS A 105 37.46 -45.07 -20.09
C LYS A 105 36.32 -44.88 -19.05
N GLU A 106 35.17 -45.55 -19.14
CA GLU A 106 34.90 -47.02 -19.04
C GLU A 106 35.38 -47.71 -17.73
N ALA A 107 34.65 -48.67 -17.11
CA ALA A 107 33.23 -49.08 -17.15
C ALA A 107 32.96 -50.17 -16.07
N ALA A 108 31.71 -50.31 -15.58
CA ALA A 108 31.10 -51.55 -15.03
C ALA A 108 29.61 -51.32 -14.66
N ALA A 109 28.77 -52.37 -14.55
CA ALA A 109 27.32 -52.24 -14.37
C ALA A 109 26.65 -53.37 -13.55
N ALA A 110 25.33 -53.21 -13.32
CA ALA A 110 24.35 -54.03 -12.56
C ALA A 110 24.18 -53.70 -11.06
N GLY A 111 22.96 -53.64 -10.50
CA GLY A 111 21.61 -53.63 -11.12
C GLY A 111 20.48 -54.13 -10.20
N SER A 112 19.36 -53.41 -10.13
CA SER A 112 18.07 -53.84 -9.51
C SER A 112 16.93 -52.84 -9.83
N ASP A 113 15.67 -53.26 -9.64
CA ASP A 113 14.45 -52.62 -10.19
C ASP A 113 13.74 -51.57 -9.28
N ALA A 114 12.66 -50.99 -9.83
CA ALA A 114 11.62 -50.15 -9.20
C ALA A 114 11.93 -48.62 -9.14
N PRO A 115 10.92 -47.73 -9.01
CA PRO A 115 10.51 -46.94 -10.17
C PRO A 115 10.63 -45.42 -10.02
N LEU A 116 10.42 -44.71 -11.14
CA LEU A 116 10.60 -43.27 -11.29
C LEU A 116 9.73 -42.43 -10.33
N GLY A 117 10.39 -41.70 -9.43
CA GLY A 117 9.83 -40.55 -8.72
C GLY A 117 10.02 -39.25 -9.52
N ALA A 118 9.26 -38.20 -9.18
CA ALA A 118 9.27 -36.93 -9.90
C ALA A 118 10.57 -36.12 -9.72
N SER A 119 10.91 -35.33 -10.74
CA SER A 119 11.94 -34.28 -10.65
C SER A 119 11.46 -33.13 -9.74
N PRO A 120 12.34 -32.48 -8.96
CA PRO A 120 11.98 -31.28 -8.21
C PRO A 120 11.62 -30.09 -9.11
N SER A 121 10.74 -29.24 -8.60
CA SER A 121 10.53 -27.86 -9.08
C SER A 121 11.70 -26.95 -8.65
N PRO A 122 11.89 -25.78 -9.29
CA PRO A 122 12.90 -24.81 -8.84
C PRO A 122 12.61 -24.32 -7.42
N ASP A 123 13.69 -24.11 -6.65
CA ASP A 123 13.65 -23.74 -5.24
C ASP A 123 13.36 -22.23 -5.06
N LEU A 124 12.27 -21.91 -4.37
CA LEU A 124 12.01 -20.57 -3.83
C LEU A 124 12.52 -20.58 -2.40
N GLY A 125 13.80 -20.24 -2.25
CA GLY A 125 14.62 -20.58 -1.09
C GLY A 125 13.98 -20.27 0.26
N GLN A 126 13.75 -21.32 1.04
CA GLN A 126 13.45 -21.20 2.47
C GLN A 126 14.62 -20.51 3.18
N GLN A 127 14.34 -19.42 3.90
CA GLN A 127 15.26 -18.92 4.92
C GLN A 127 15.40 -19.99 6.01
N SER A 128 16.53 -20.70 6.02
CA SER A 128 16.78 -21.83 6.92
C SER A 128 17.59 -21.40 8.14
N ASP A 129 16.96 -21.48 9.31
CA ASP A 129 17.60 -21.25 10.61
C ASP A 129 18.62 -22.36 10.96
N GLU A 130 19.90 -22.21 10.58
CA GLU A 130 21.03 -22.79 11.35
C GLU A 130 22.42 -22.32 10.84
N HIS A 131 23.06 -21.34 11.47
CA HIS A 131 24.50 -21.09 11.32
C HIS A 131 25.18 -20.62 12.63
N GLY A 132 25.99 -21.51 13.24
CA GLY A 132 26.63 -21.29 14.54
C GLY A 132 27.94 -20.50 14.51
N ALA A 133 28.09 -19.50 15.40
CA ALA A 133 29.19 -18.54 15.38
C ALA A 133 30.58 -19.09 15.85
N PRO A 134 31.68 -18.85 15.11
CA PRO A 134 33.05 -19.17 15.52
C PRO A 134 33.64 -18.13 16.51
N LYS A 135 34.55 -18.56 17.39
CA LYS A 135 35.10 -17.75 18.50
C LYS A 135 36.49 -17.16 18.26
N ASN A 136 36.74 -16.02 18.93
CA ASN A 136 38.03 -15.33 19.20
C ASN A 136 38.42 -14.20 18.20
N SER A 137 39.18 -13.16 18.58
CA SER A 137 39.98 -13.00 19.82
C SER A 137 39.96 -11.59 20.43
N ARG A 138 40.10 -11.51 21.77
CA ARG A 138 40.03 -10.28 22.61
C ARG A 138 41.24 -9.32 22.48
N LYS A 139 41.97 -9.28 21.36
CA LYS A 139 43.21 -8.48 21.23
C LYS A 139 43.09 -7.13 20.52
N LYS A 140 42.00 -6.85 19.79
CA LYS A 140 41.81 -5.55 19.10
C LYS A 140 41.33 -4.40 20.01
N LEU A 141 40.67 -4.71 21.13
CA LEU A 141 39.94 -3.73 21.96
C LEU A 141 40.80 -2.58 22.51
N PHE A 142 42.05 -2.86 22.92
CA PHE A 142 42.92 -1.86 23.54
C PHE A 142 43.41 -0.75 22.58
N PHE A 143 43.52 -1.04 21.28
CA PHE A 143 43.91 -0.02 20.28
C PHE A 143 42.74 0.90 19.92
N ILE A 144 41.51 0.37 19.88
CA ILE A 144 40.30 1.14 19.58
C ILE A 144 40.03 2.18 20.69
N LEU A 145 40.09 1.76 21.97
CA LEU A 145 39.91 2.65 23.12
C LEU A 145 40.95 3.79 23.16
N GLY A 146 42.20 3.53 22.76
CA GLY A 146 43.23 4.57 22.65
C GLY A 146 42.93 5.61 21.57
N GLY A 147 42.42 5.18 20.41
CA GLY A 147 42.03 6.07 19.31
C GLY A 147 40.85 6.98 19.67
N VAL A 148 39.80 6.42 20.28
CA VAL A 148 38.61 7.19 20.71
C VAL A 148 38.97 8.26 21.74
N ALA A 149 39.83 7.95 22.71
CA ALA A 149 40.30 8.93 23.70
C ALA A 149 41.07 10.10 23.06
N ALA A 150 41.92 9.82 22.06
CA ALA A 150 42.66 10.86 21.34
C ALA A 150 41.72 11.76 20.51
N LEU A 151 40.74 11.19 19.82
CA LEU A 151 39.75 11.94 19.03
C LEU A 151 38.86 12.83 19.92
N ALA A 152 38.43 12.34 21.08
CA ALA A 152 37.66 13.13 22.03
C ALA A 152 38.42 14.37 22.54
N ILE A 153 39.72 14.24 22.83
CA ILE A 153 40.58 15.35 23.25
C ILE A 153 40.72 16.39 22.11
N ILE A 154 40.88 15.95 20.87
CA ILE A 154 40.96 16.84 19.69
C ILE A 154 39.62 17.58 19.48
N ALA A 155 38.48 16.88 19.59
CA ALA A 155 37.16 17.50 19.45
C ALA A 155 36.92 18.62 20.49
N VAL A 156 37.26 18.39 21.76
CA VAL A 156 37.16 19.42 22.82
C VAL A 156 38.12 20.58 22.55
N ALA A 157 39.34 20.32 22.09
CA ALA A 157 40.33 21.35 21.77
C ALA A 157 39.91 22.26 20.59
N VAL A 158 39.11 21.75 19.65
CA VAL A 158 38.59 22.53 18.51
C VAL A 158 37.26 23.23 18.81
N ALA A 159 36.38 22.62 19.62
CA ALA A 159 35.07 23.19 19.93
C ALA A 159 35.15 24.45 20.83
N VAL A 160 36.01 24.44 21.85
CA VAL A 160 36.08 25.52 22.86
C VAL A 160 36.50 26.88 22.26
N PRO A 161 37.50 26.98 21.36
CA PRO A 161 37.84 28.26 20.71
C PRO A 161 36.73 28.83 19.82
N VAL A 162 35.93 27.98 19.15
CA VAL A 162 34.89 28.42 18.21
C VAL A 162 33.68 29.00 18.94
N ALA A 163 33.29 28.41 20.08
CA ALA A 163 32.19 28.92 20.90
C ALA A 163 32.43 30.32 21.52
N LEU A 164 33.68 30.78 21.59
CA LEU A 164 34.07 32.02 22.28
C LEU A 164 34.26 33.23 21.35
N THR A 165 34.18 33.08 20.03
CA THR A 165 34.40 34.19 19.07
C THR A 165 33.12 34.86 18.58
N HIS A 166 31.96 34.22 18.70
CA HIS A 166 30.68 34.70 18.14
C HIS A 166 29.72 35.36 19.14
N THR A 167 30.24 36.24 20.01
CA THR A 167 29.40 37.22 20.74
C THR A 167 29.95 38.64 20.65
N LYS A 168 29.37 39.46 19.77
CA LYS A 168 29.53 40.93 19.79
C LYS A 168 28.18 41.63 19.72
N LYS A 169 27.85 42.34 20.80
CA LYS A 169 26.75 43.32 20.82
C LYS A 169 27.04 44.46 19.84
N SER A 170 25.99 44.99 19.21
CA SER A 170 25.95 46.40 18.81
C SER A 170 24.87 47.10 19.62
N SER A 171 25.26 48.16 20.33
CA SER A 171 24.35 49.00 21.11
C SER A 171 24.91 50.42 21.13
N SER A 172 24.47 51.25 20.19
CA SER A 172 24.92 52.63 20.03
C SER A 172 23.82 53.60 20.47
N ALA A 173 23.93 54.11 21.69
CA ALA A 173 23.15 55.26 22.13
C ALA A 173 23.90 56.56 21.79
N SER A 174 23.17 57.58 21.34
CA SER A 174 23.61 58.97 21.33
C SER A 174 22.47 59.85 21.88
N SER A 175 22.82 60.96 22.51
CA SER A 175 21.89 61.72 23.36
C SER A 175 21.92 63.21 23.09
N SER A 176 20.76 63.85 23.22
CA SER A 176 20.57 65.26 23.59
C SER A 176 19.09 65.48 23.90
N ALA A 177 18.77 66.57 24.61
CA ALA A 177 17.44 66.80 25.17
C ALA A 177 16.92 68.21 24.83
N SER A 178 15.59 68.42 24.88
CA SER A 178 14.98 69.49 25.69
C SER A 178 13.44 69.60 25.57
N SER A 179 12.83 70.05 26.68
CA SER A 179 11.62 70.90 26.81
C SER A 179 10.24 70.51 26.25
N SER A 180 9.31 70.33 27.21
CA SER A 180 8.08 71.13 27.45
C SER A 180 6.68 70.77 26.85
N SER A 181 5.80 70.38 27.79
CA SER A 181 4.44 70.92 28.09
C SER A 181 3.17 70.48 27.32
N GLY A 182 2.08 70.25 28.08
CA GLY A 182 0.74 69.80 27.66
C GLY A 182 0.49 68.33 28.07
N SER A 183 -0.34 67.92 29.04
CA SER A 183 -1.55 68.47 29.68
C SER A 183 -2.73 68.63 28.71
N GLY A 184 -3.86 67.92 28.84
CA GLY A 184 -4.26 66.83 29.78
C GLY A 184 -5.35 65.94 29.12
N ASN A 185 -6.18 65.15 29.82
CA ASN A 185 -6.41 65.01 31.27
C ASN A 185 -7.17 63.69 31.57
N ASP A 186 -6.72 62.87 32.53
CA ASP A 186 -7.39 61.62 32.94
C ASP A 186 -8.59 61.81 33.88
N ASN A 187 -9.51 60.83 33.89
CA ASN A 187 -10.32 60.34 35.04
C ASN A 187 -11.45 59.40 34.55
N ASN A 188 -11.92 58.37 35.26
CA ASN A 188 -11.39 57.57 36.39
C ASN A 188 -12.31 56.32 36.53
N GLY A 189 -11.80 55.17 37.00
CA GLY A 189 -12.61 53.96 37.22
C GLY A 189 -11.81 52.74 37.66
N SER A 190 -11.75 52.46 38.96
CA SER A 190 -10.95 51.38 39.57
C SER A 190 -11.70 50.04 39.69
N GLY A 191 -11.02 48.91 39.47
CA GLY A 191 -11.59 47.56 39.67
C GLY A 191 -10.52 46.44 39.75
N GLN A 192 -10.19 46.00 40.96
CA GLN A 192 -9.02 45.17 41.34
C GLN A 192 -8.85 43.80 40.67
N ASN A 193 -7.58 43.40 40.52
CA ASN A 193 -6.99 42.04 40.62
C ASN A 193 -7.79 40.82 40.13
N GLY A 194 -7.40 40.31 38.95
CA GLY A 194 -7.38 38.88 38.63
C GLY A 194 -5.93 38.43 38.37
N GLY A 195 -5.60 37.15 38.62
CA GLY A 195 -4.28 36.58 38.28
C GLY A 195 -4.09 36.41 36.77
N PRO A 196 -2.90 35.97 36.31
CA PRO A 196 -2.66 35.67 34.90
C PRO A 196 -3.49 34.44 34.48
N THR A 197 -4.69 34.69 33.95
CA THR A 197 -5.47 33.70 33.22
C THR A 197 -4.65 33.19 32.04
N SER A 198 -4.69 31.88 31.81
CA SER A 198 -4.01 31.20 30.72
C SER A 198 -4.10 31.97 29.40
N SER A 199 -2.97 32.08 28.69
CA SER A 199 -2.97 32.43 27.27
C SER A 199 -3.97 31.54 26.55
N GLY A 200 -5.01 32.13 25.96
CA GLY A 200 -5.87 31.42 25.03
C GLY A 200 -5.07 30.88 23.84
N PRO A 201 -5.61 29.91 23.08
CA PRO A 201 -4.90 29.37 21.93
C PRO A 201 -4.50 30.51 20.99
N THR A 202 -3.21 30.59 20.67
CA THR A 202 -2.75 31.35 19.51
C THR A 202 -3.50 30.83 18.29
N SER A 203 -4.08 31.72 17.50
CA SER A 203 -4.83 31.35 16.30
C SER A 203 -3.86 30.82 15.24
N SER A 204 -3.57 29.52 15.30
CA SER A 204 -2.94 28.76 14.22
C SER A 204 -3.72 29.00 12.93
N ALA A 205 -3.02 29.11 11.81
CA ALA A 205 -3.70 29.16 10.52
C ALA A 205 -4.48 27.85 10.31
N VAL A 206 -5.74 27.96 9.92
CA VAL A 206 -6.60 26.79 9.59
C VAL A 206 -6.29 26.24 8.19
N THR A 207 -5.68 27.04 7.33
CA THR A 207 -5.30 26.64 5.97
C THR A 207 -4.10 27.45 5.48
N GLY A 208 -3.36 26.89 4.52
CA GLY A 208 -2.22 27.53 3.88
C GLY A 208 -1.79 26.83 2.60
N SER A 209 -0.81 27.40 1.93
CA SER A 209 -0.24 26.94 0.64
C SER A 209 1.30 26.98 0.70
N ASP A 210 1.97 26.91 -0.45
CA ASP A 210 3.41 27.14 -0.57
C ASP A 210 3.90 28.36 0.26
N GLY A 211 5.00 28.18 0.98
CA GLY A 211 5.63 29.18 1.84
C GLY A 211 4.97 29.38 3.22
N SER A 212 3.87 28.71 3.53
CA SER A 212 3.23 28.81 4.85
C SER A 212 3.95 28.00 5.94
N THR A 213 3.85 28.45 7.20
CA THR A 213 4.42 27.73 8.35
C THR A 213 3.39 26.77 8.94
N ILE A 214 3.73 25.49 9.00
CA ILE A 214 3.02 24.48 9.80
C ILE A 214 3.47 24.58 11.25
N THR A 215 2.55 24.42 12.19
CA THR A 215 2.85 24.02 13.56
C THR A 215 2.27 22.63 13.79
N THR A 216 3.09 21.70 14.28
CA THR A 216 2.71 20.30 14.52
C THR A 216 2.05 20.13 15.88
N GLU A 217 1.48 18.95 16.14
CA GLU A 217 0.90 18.58 17.45
C GLU A 217 1.88 18.73 18.63
N ASN A 218 3.18 18.48 18.42
CA ASN A 218 4.21 18.62 19.46
C ASN A 218 4.82 20.04 19.55
N GLY A 219 4.34 20.98 18.74
CA GLY A 219 4.77 22.37 18.74
C GLY A 219 6.05 22.67 17.95
N THR A 220 6.61 21.71 17.21
CA THR A 220 7.62 22.03 16.18
C THR A 220 6.99 22.77 15.00
N THR A 221 7.82 23.48 14.24
CA THR A 221 7.38 24.25 13.06
C THR A 221 8.28 24.02 11.86
N PHE A 222 7.67 23.81 10.70
CA PHE A 222 8.36 23.72 9.41
C PHE A 222 7.63 24.55 8.35
N THR A 223 8.27 24.82 7.21
CA THR A 223 7.65 25.53 6.09
C THR A 223 7.10 24.52 5.09
N TYR A 224 5.81 24.62 4.76
CA TYR A 224 5.22 23.86 3.67
C TYR A 224 5.70 24.42 2.32
N VAL A 225 6.42 23.63 1.55
CA VAL A 225 6.98 24.04 0.24
C VAL A 225 6.39 23.15 -0.85
N ASN A 226 5.27 23.57 -1.44
CA ASN A 226 4.54 22.81 -2.46
C ASN A 226 4.42 23.65 -3.73
N LYS A 227 5.37 23.44 -4.65
CA LYS A 227 5.48 24.18 -5.92
C LYS A 227 4.37 23.85 -6.93
N PHE A 228 3.52 22.86 -6.64
CA PHE A 228 2.48 22.35 -7.52
C PHE A 228 1.08 22.93 -7.22
N GLY A 229 1.02 23.96 -6.37
CA GLY A 229 -0.20 24.70 -6.07
C GLY A 229 -1.13 24.00 -5.07
N GLY A 230 -0.62 23.04 -4.30
CA GLY A 230 -1.39 22.39 -3.24
C GLY A 230 -1.65 23.31 -2.03
N SER A 231 -2.73 23.01 -1.30
CA SER A 231 -3.15 23.70 -0.09
C SER A 231 -3.57 22.71 1.00
N TRP A 232 -3.21 23.03 2.24
CA TRP A 232 -3.52 22.21 3.41
C TRP A 232 -4.67 22.80 4.23
N TYR A 233 -5.33 21.98 5.04
CA TYR A 233 -6.42 22.38 5.94
C TYR A 233 -6.37 21.61 7.27
N ASP A 234 -6.45 22.31 8.42
CA ASP A 234 -6.44 21.74 9.77
C ASP A 234 -7.22 22.68 10.72
N ASP A 235 -8.53 22.44 10.89
CA ASP A 235 -9.36 23.12 11.89
C ASP A 235 -9.62 22.17 13.08
N PRO A 236 -9.14 22.46 14.30
CA PRO A 236 -9.48 21.68 15.49
C PRO A 236 -10.98 21.61 15.82
N ASN A 237 -11.79 22.51 15.26
CA ASN A 237 -13.24 22.57 15.41
C ASN A 237 -13.99 21.84 14.27
N ASP A 238 -13.31 21.55 13.15
CA ASP A 238 -13.81 20.75 12.02
C ASP A 238 -12.70 19.79 11.54
N PRO A 239 -12.31 18.80 12.38
CA PRO A 239 -11.14 17.95 12.13
C PRO A 239 -11.36 16.93 11.00
N PHE A 240 -12.58 16.79 10.49
CA PHE A 240 -12.95 15.90 9.40
C PHE A 240 -13.20 16.65 8.07
N ASN A 241 -12.85 17.94 8.02
CA ASN A 241 -12.94 18.75 6.82
C ASN A 241 -12.16 18.16 5.63
N ASN A 242 -12.69 18.38 4.42
CA ASN A 242 -12.24 17.77 3.17
C ASN A 242 -11.64 18.79 2.16
N ASN A 243 -11.39 20.04 2.56
CA ASN A 243 -11.00 21.12 1.65
C ASN A 243 -9.52 21.12 1.22
N ALA A 244 -8.67 20.24 1.76
CA ALA A 244 -7.27 20.14 1.37
C ALA A 244 -7.09 19.54 -0.04
N GLN A 245 -6.03 19.97 -0.73
CA GLN A 245 -5.72 19.58 -2.11
C GLN A 245 -4.20 19.41 -2.26
N ALA A 246 -3.73 18.20 -2.60
CA ALA A 246 -2.29 17.90 -2.65
C ALA A 246 -1.55 18.66 -3.77
N GLN A 247 -2.16 18.81 -4.96
CA GLN A 247 -1.65 19.61 -6.08
C GLN A 247 -2.81 20.21 -6.87
N SER A 248 -2.57 21.27 -7.62
CA SER A 248 -3.57 21.97 -8.44
C SER A 248 -4.28 21.12 -9.51
N TRP A 249 -3.66 20.00 -9.93
CA TRP A 249 -4.25 19.02 -10.86
C TRP A 249 -4.90 17.81 -10.17
N THR A 250 -4.72 17.64 -8.86
CA THR A 250 -5.27 16.53 -8.07
C THR A 250 -6.60 17.00 -7.47
N PRO A 251 -7.71 16.23 -7.56
CA PRO A 251 -8.97 16.65 -6.97
C PRO A 251 -8.88 16.74 -5.43
N PRO A 252 -9.45 17.78 -4.79
CA PRO A 252 -9.49 17.89 -3.33
C PRO A 252 -10.27 16.73 -2.71
N LEU A 253 -10.11 16.48 -1.40
CA LEU A 253 -10.79 15.36 -0.70
C LEU A 253 -12.32 15.52 -0.62
N SER A 254 -12.83 16.72 -0.90
CA SER A 254 -14.25 17.05 -1.03
C SER A 254 -14.87 16.61 -2.36
N GLN A 255 -14.04 16.16 -3.30
CA GLN A 255 -14.43 15.54 -4.56
C GLN A 255 -14.10 14.04 -4.54
N ALA A 256 -15.01 13.21 -5.07
CA ALA A 256 -14.75 11.80 -5.28
C ALA A 256 -13.58 11.59 -6.25
N TRP A 257 -12.77 10.55 -6.03
CA TRP A 257 -11.70 10.16 -6.94
C TRP A 257 -12.28 9.50 -8.19
N ASP A 258 -11.89 9.97 -9.37
CA ASP A 258 -12.23 9.32 -10.63
C ASP A 258 -11.21 8.20 -10.89
N PHE A 259 -11.52 6.99 -10.44
CA PHE A 259 -10.68 5.81 -10.61
C PHE A 259 -10.39 5.42 -12.07
N GLN A 260 -11.06 6.03 -13.07
CA GLN A 260 -10.72 5.82 -14.48
C GLN A 260 -9.74 6.89 -15.01
N ASN A 261 -9.82 8.13 -14.51
CA ASN A 261 -9.16 9.29 -15.14
C ASN A 261 -8.12 10.00 -14.24
N ASP A 262 -8.18 9.83 -12.91
CA ASP A 262 -7.21 10.41 -11.97
C ASP A 262 -6.05 9.42 -11.69
N PRO A 263 -4.79 9.74 -12.07
CA PRO A 263 -3.65 8.83 -11.89
C PRO A 263 -3.22 8.76 -10.42
N MET A 264 -3.16 7.54 -9.87
CA MET A 264 -2.68 7.27 -8.52
C MET A 264 -1.15 7.27 -8.53
N ARG A 265 -0.53 8.25 -7.89
CA ARG A 265 0.93 8.42 -7.78
C ARG A 265 1.27 8.55 -6.30
N GLY A 266 1.76 7.48 -5.72
CA GLY A 266 1.98 7.40 -4.29
C GLY A 266 3.30 6.77 -3.88
N VAL A 267 3.48 6.72 -2.56
CA VAL A 267 4.56 5.99 -1.90
C VAL A 267 3.96 5.11 -0.82
N ASN A 268 4.62 3.99 -0.56
CA ASN A 268 4.35 3.19 0.61
C ASN A 268 4.97 3.84 1.86
N ILE A 269 4.32 3.64 3.00
CA ILE A 269 4.83 3.99 4.31
C ILE A 269 5.38 2.71 5.00
N GLY A 270 6.15 1.93 4.23
CA GLY A 270 6.79 0.68 4.68
C GLY A 270 7.83 0.92 5.78
N GLY A 271 8.11 -0.12 6.57
CA GLY A 271 8.99 -0.02 7.75
C GLY A 271 8.46 0.80 8.93
N TRP A 272 7.26 1.40 8.86
CA TRP A 272 6.71 2.23 9.94
C TRP A 272 5.91 1.42 10.96
N LEU A 273 4.65 1.10 10.64
CA LEU A 273 3.75 0.34 11.52
C LEU A 273 4.00 -1.17 11.46
N VAL A 274 4.71 -1.60 10.40
CA VAL A 274 5.32 -2.92 10.23
C VAL A 274 6.81 -2.66 9.96
N PRO A 275 7.72 -2.82 10.93
CA PRO A 275 9.14 -2.54 10.77
C PRO A 275 9.89 -3.67 10.07
N GLU A 276 10.71 -3.32 9.09
CA GLU A 276 11.50 -4.28 8.31
C GLU A 276 13.00 -4.02 8.45
N PRO A 277 13.86 -5.05 8.55
CA PRO A 277 15.30 -4.89 8.78
C PRO A 277 16.01 -3.98 7.77
N PHE A 278 15.64 -4.04 6.48
CA PHE A 278 16.32 -3.25 5.44
C PHE A 278 15.83 -1.80 5.35
N ILE A 279 14.62 -1.52 5.84
CA ILE A 279 14.02 -0.18 5.88
C ILE A 279 14.44 0.55 7.16
N VAL A 280 14.53 -0.16 8.30
CA VAL A 280 14.85 0.45 9.60
C VAL A 280 15.97 -0.30 10.34
N PRO A 281 17.17 -0.45 9.75
CA PRO A 281 18.24 -1.28 10.30
C PRO A 281 18.63 -0.92 11.73
N ALA A 282 18.65 0.38 12.08
CA ALA A 282 18.92 0.85 13.45
C ALA A 282 17.97 0.31 14.54
N LEU A 283 16.77 -0.16 14.17
CA LEU A 283 15.82 -0.79 15.10
C LEU A 283 16.21 -2.26 15.40
N PHE A 284 16.76 -2.96 14.39
CA PHE A 284 17.12 -4.38 14.45
C PHE A 284 18.57 -4.62 14.89
N GLU A 285 19.51 -3.74 14.50
CA GLU A 285 20.95 -3.85 14.79
C GLU A 285 21.34 -4.17 16.25
N PRO A 286 20.65 -3.65 17.30
CA PRO A 286 20.92 -4.05 18.69
C PRO A 286 20.58 -5.52 18.98
N TYR A 287 19.66 -6.10 18.23
CA TYR A 287 19.00 -7.38 18.52
C TYR A 287 19.32 -8.51 17.51
N VAL A 288 20.00 -8.25 16.39
CA VAL A 288 20.43 -9.29 15.43
C VAL A 288 21.46 -10.30 16.00
N ASN A 289 21.96 -10.07 17.22
CA ASN A 289 22.82 -11.00 17.98
C ASN A 289 22.21 -11.38 19.35
N ALA A 290 20.91 -11.13 19.57
CA ALA A 290 20.21 -11.48 20.80
C ALA A 290 19.82 -12.97 20.84
N THR A 291 18.92 -13.37 21.73
CA THR A 291 18.35 -14.72 21.76
C THR A 291 16.87 -14.62 22.16
N PRO A 292 15.91 -14.76 21.22
CA PRO A 292 16.12 -14.98 19.78
C PRO A 292 16.85 -13.81 19.09
N ALA A 293 17.46 -14.08 17.93
CA ALA A 293 18.07 -13.04 17.10
C ALA A 293 17.00 -12.39 16.21
N ALA A 294 16.91 -11.05 16.24
CA ALA A 294 15.87 -10.31 15.52
C ALA A 294 16.09 -10.34 14.00
N HIS A 295 15.08 -10.83 13.27
CA HIS A 295 15.05 -10.86 11.80
C HIS A 295 13.68 -10.47 11.20
N ASP A 296 12.65 -10.44 12.04
CA ASP A 296 11.26 -10.02 11.79
C ASP A 296 10.70 -9.28 13.02
N GLU A 297 9.49 -8.70 12.96
CA GLU A 297 8.92 -8.01 14.14
C GLU A 297 8.64 -8.99 15.29
N TRP A 298 8.32 -10.25 15.02
CA TRP A 298 8.08 -11.28 16.04
C TRP A 298 9.31 -11.46 16.95
N THR A 299 10.46 -11.76 16.37
CA THR A 299 11.73 -11.96 17.10
C THR A 299 12.30 -10.66 17.64
N LEU A 300 12.10 -9.53 16.95
CA LEU A 300 12.40 -8.19 17.47
C LEU A 300 11.61 -7.91 18.76
N SER A 301 10.29 -8.16 18.75
CA SER A 301 9.41 -7.97 19.89
C SER A 301 9.80 -8.88 21.07
N GLN A 302 10.13 -10.15 20.79
CA GLN A 302 10.64 -11.07 21.83
C GLN A 302 11.96 -10.57 22.45
N ALA A 303 12.88 -10.05 21.65
CA ALA A 303 14.15 -9.49 22.14
C ALA A 303 13.96 -8.17 22.91
N MET A 304 13.10 -7.26 22.41
CA MET A 304 12.75 -6.00 23.06
C MET A 304 12.01 -6.23 24.39
N ALA A 305 11.08 -7.18 24.46
CA ALA A 305 10.38 -7.53 25.70
C ALA A 305 11.33 -8.07 26.79
N ALA A 306 12.44 -8.72 26.40
CA ALA A 306 13.50 -9.10 27.33
C ALA A 306 14.36 -7.88 27.76
N ASP A 307 14.60 -6.91 26.86
CA ASP A 307 15.33 -5.67 27.16
C ASP A 307 14.47 -4.59 27.85
N THR A 308 13.98 -4.95 29.04
CA THR A 308 13.35 -4.02 29.98
C THR A 308 14.27 -2.89 30.47
N ALA A 309 15.58 -2.95 30.20
CA ALA A 309 16.53 -1.89 30.59
C ALA A 309 16.54 -0.73 29.59
N ASN A 310 16.31 -0.99 28.30
CA ASN A 310 16.24 0.02 27.24
C ASN A 310 14.81 0.42 26.82
N GLY A 311 13.79 -0.13 27.48
CA GLY A 311 12.40 0.31 27.37
C GLY A 311 11.35 -0.79 27.14
N GLY A 312 11.75 -2.07 27.04
CA GLY A 312 10.79 -3.12 26.72
C GLY A 312 10.23 -2.97 25.29
N LEU A 313 8.95 -3.34 25.10
CA LEU A 313 8.23 -3.17 23.84
C LEU A 313 7.94 -1.70 23.48
N ASP A 314 7.99 -0.76 24.43
CA ASP A 314 7.73 0.68 24.22
C ASP A 314 8.72 1.31 23.22
N GLN A 315 9.82 0.62 22.91
CA GLN A 315 10.73 0.93 21.81
C GLN A 315 10.03 0.95 20.44
N LEU A 316 8.99 0.13 20.23
CA LEU A 316 8.15 0.14 19.03
C LEU A 316 7.25 1.38 18.98
N GLU A 317 6.64 1.80 20.11
CA GLU A 317 5.88 3.06 20.12
C GLU A 317 6.79 4.27 19.84
N LYS A 318 8.00 4.28 20.41
CA LYS A 318 9.00 5.32 20.11
C LYS A 318 9.39 5.32 18.61
N HIS A 319 9.50 4.15 17.98
CA HIS A 319 9.70 4.03 16.53
C HIS A 319 8.52 4.64 15.77
N TYR A 320 7.28 4.25 16.11
CA TYR A 320 6.07 4.79 15.48
C TYR A 320 5.94 6.32 15.65
N ASP A 321 6.36 6.90 16.77
CA ASP A 321 6.28 8.36 17.00
C ASP A 321 7.41 9.18 16.36
N THR A 322 8.51 8.55 15.90
CA THR A 322 9.70 9.26 15.41
C THR A 322 10.17 8.89 14.01
N PHE A 323 9.78 7.74 13.45
CA PHE A 323 10.22 7.35 12.11
C PHE A 323 9.43 8.04 11.00
N ILE A 324 8.10 8.11 11.09
CA ILE A 324 7.25 8.87 10.14
C ILE A 324 6.46 9.93 10.91
N THR A 325 6.41 11.12 10.33
CA THR A 325 5.94 12.35 10.99
C THR A 325 4.98 13.14 10.10
N GLU A 326 4.34 14.17 10.68
CA GLU A 326 3.53 15.13 9.92
C GLU A 326 4.30 15.79 8.77
N GLU A 327 5.60 16.00 8.93
CA GLU A 327 6.45 16.61 7.89
C GLU A 327 6.65 15.66 6.70
N ASP A 328 6.69 14.35 6.92
CA ASP A 328 6.77 13.37 5.82
C ASP A 328 5.54 13.45 4.90
N PHE A 329 4.34 13.54 5.46
CA PHE A 329 3.10 13.68 4.69
C PHE A 329 3.06 15.02 3.93
N ALA A 330 3.56 16.09 4.55
CA ALA A 330 3.71 17.38 3.90
C ALA A 330 4.71 17.33 2.73
N GLN A 331 5.83 16.61 2.89
CA GLN A 331 6.84 16.40 1.86
C GLN A 331 6.36 15.49 0.72
N ILE A 332 5.53 14.49 1.01
CA ILE A 332 4.88 13.61 0.00
C ILE A 332 3.98 14.46 -0.93
N ALA A 333 3.09 15.27 -0.36
CA ALA A 333 2.24 16.18 -1.16
C ALA A 333 3.08 17.21 -1.95
N ALA A 334 4.16 17.72 -1.35
CA ALA A 334 5.11 18.61 -2.01
C ALA A 334 5.88 17.96 -3.18
N ALA A 335 6.08 16.64 -3.16
CA ALA A 335 6.74 15.87 -4.23
C ALA A 335 5.83 15.56 -5.43
N GLY A 336 4.63 16.15 -5.50
CA GLY A 336 3.67 15.92 -6.59
C GLY A 336 2.91 14.59 -6.48
N LEU A 337 3.04 13.88 -5.35
CA LEU A 337 2.34 12.64 -5.05
C LEU A 337 0.98 12.93 -4.42
N ASN A 338 -0.04 12.16 -4.80
CA ASN A 338 -1.43 12.39 -4.42
C ASN A 338 -2.03 11.29 -3.53
N TRP A 339 -1.28 10.20 -3.32
CA TRP A 339 -1.68 9.05 -2.50
C TRP A 339 -0.54 8.55 -1.61
N ILE A 340 -0.90 7.78 -0.58
CA ILE A 340 -0.01 6.84 0.11
C ILE A 340 -0.62 5.44 0.13
N ARG A 341 0.22 4.40 0.22
CA ARG A 341 -0.19 3.07 0.69
C ARG A 341 0.32 2.89 2.11
N LEU A 342 -0.56 2.48 3.03
CA LEU A 342 -0.27 2.40 4.46
C LEU A 342 -0.37 0.94 4.94
N PRO A 343 0.75 0.22 4.98
CA PRO A 343 0.87 -1.04 5.72
C PRO A 343 0.42 -0.87 7.18
N ILE A 344 -0.61 -1.64 7.57
CA ILE A 344 -1.03 -1.84 8.96
C ILE A 344 -0.97 -3.33 9.32
N PRO A 345 -0.54 -3.67 10.53
CA PRO A 345 -0.57 -5.05 11.00
C PRO A 345 -1.89 -5.43 11.67
N PHE A 346 -2.20 -6.73 11.73
CA PHE A 346 -3.38 -7.20 12.47
C PHE A 346 -3.35 -6.86 13.97
N TRP A 347 -2.17 -6.80 14.60
CA TRP A 347 -2.04 -6.43 16.03
C TRP A 347 -2.30 -4.94 16.30
N ALA A 348 -2.60 -4.13 15.28
CA ALA A 348 -3.26 -2.83 15.46
C ALA A 348 -4.68 -2.98 16.03
N ILE A 349 -5.32 -4.16 15.89
CA ILE A 349 -6.65 -4.46 16.43
C ILE A 349 -6.52 -5.13 17.80
N GLU A 350 -5.97 -6.34 17.85
CA GLU A 350 -5.76 -7.17 19.04
C GLU A 350 -4.68 -8.23 18.76
N LYS A 351 -4.18 -8.92 19.78
CA LYS A 351 -3.32 -10.11 19.60
C LYS A 351 -3.69 -11.23 20.59
N TYR A 352 -3.22 -12.44 20.30
CA TYR A 352 -3.37 -13.58 21.20
C TYR A 352 -2.18 -13.68 22.18
N SER A 353 -2.30 -14.57 23.19
CA SER A 353 -1.39 -14.59 24.36
C SER A 353 0.04 -15.02 24.06
N ASP A 354 0.22 -15.79 22.99
CA ASP A 354 1.46 -16.36 22.47
C ASP A 354 2.17 -15.43 21.47
N GLU A 355 1.47 -14.41 20.97
CA GLU A 355 1.97 -13.45 20.00
C GLU A 355 2.72 -12.31 20.72
N PRO A 356 3.95 -11.93 20.30
CA PRO A 356 4.82 -11.05 21.09
C PRO A 356 4.60 -9.54 20.86
N PHE A 357 3.77 -9.17 19.88
CA PHE A 357 3.64 -7.82 19.34
C PHE A 357 3.13 -6.76 20.34
N LEU A 358 3.33 -5.47 20.00
CA LEU A 358 2.78 -4.34 20.75
C LEU A 358 1.32 -4.06 20.33
N GLU A 359 0.40 -4.67 21.07
CA GLU A 359 -1.05 -4.66 20.83
C GLU A 359 -1.68 -3.25 20.82
N GLY A 360 -2.52 -2.98 19.80
CA GLY A 360 -3.37 -1.78 19.68
C GLY A 360 -2.62 -0.47 19.38
N VAL A 361 -1.33 -0.37 19.71
CA VAL A 361 -0.58 0.90 19.59
C VAL A 361 -0.40 1.34 18.14
N ALA A 362 -0.16 0.42 17.20
CA ALA A 362 -0.03 0.77 15.78
C ALA A 362 -1.25 1.55 15.23
N TRP A 363 -2.47 1.26 15.74
CA TRP A 363 -3.68 1.97 15.33
C TRP A 363 -3.69 3.46 15.70
N LYS A 364 -3.15 3.82 16.87
CA LYS A 364 -2.96 5.23 17.28
C LYS A 364 -2.18 6.04 16.24
N TYR A 365 -1.26 5.39 15.54
CA TYR A 365 -0.41 5.99 14.50
C TYR A 365 -1.05 5.94 13.11
N ALA A 366 -1.87 4.91 12.80
CA ALA A 366 -2.77 4.95 11.65
C ALA A 366 -3.75 6.14 11.73
N LEU A 367 -4.30 6.46 12.91
CA LEU A 367 -5.14 7.66 13.10
C LEU A 367 -4.36 8.97 12.86
N LYS A 368 -3.08 9.06 13.26
CA LYS A 368 -2.20 10.18 12.90
C LYS A 368 -2.04 10.27 11.38
N ALA A 369 -1.79 9.15 10.70
CA ALA A 369 -1.70 9.08 9.24
C ALA A 369 -2.99 9.56 8.55
N PHE A 370 -4.16 9.16 9.04
CA PHE A 370 -5.45 9.59 8.50
C PHE A 370 -5.62 11.12 8.65
N LYS A 371 -5.25 11.68 9.82
CA LYS A 371 -5.24 13.15 10.03
C LYS A 371 -4.27 13.86 9.09
N TRP A 372 -3.05 13.36 8.94
CA TRP A 372 -2.02 14.00 8.12
C TRP A 372 -2.34 13.91 6.62
N ALA A 373 -2.84 12.77 6.14
CA ALA A 373 -3.32 12.63 4.76
C ALA A 373 -4.48 13.60 4.48
N ARG A 374 -5.46 13.65 5.39
CA ARG A 374 -6.55 14.65 5.37
C ARG A 374 -6.01 16.08 5.29
N LYS A 375 -5.03 16.42 6.13
CA LYS A 375 -4.46 17.77 6.21
C LYS A 375 -3.80 18.22 4.90
N TYR A 376 -3.07 17.32 4.22
CA TYR A 376 -2.31 17.65 3.01
C TYR A 376 -3.01 17.24 1.69
N GLY A 377 -4.28 16.79 1.75
CA GLY A 377 -5.08 16.45 0.58
C GLY A 377 -4.72 15.12 -0.09
N LEU A 378 -4.04 14.23 0.64
CA LEU A 378 -3.62 12.90 0.18
C LEU A 378 -4.72 11.85 0.44
N ARG A 379 -4.82 10.87 -0.46
CA ARG A 379 -5.66 9.67 -0.28
C ARG A 379 -4.83 8.48 0.17
N ILE A 380 -5.48 7.47 0.75
CA ILE A 380 -4.85 6.30 1.36
C ILE A 380 -5.41 5.04 0.69
N ASN A 381 -4.52 4.18 0.18
CA ASN A 381 -4.78 2.76 0.12
C ASN A 381 -4.35 2.17 1.48
N LEU A 382 -5.33 1.75 2.30
CA LEU A 382 -5.02 1.09 3.57
C LEU A 382 -4.67 -0.37 3.26
N ASP A 383 -3.64 -0.92 3.88
CA ASP A 383 -3.11 -2.23 3.49
C ASP A 383 -2.95 -3.14 4.71
N LEU A 384 -3.71 -4.25 4.77
CA LEU A 384 -3.55 -5.26 5.82
C LEU A 384 -2.33 -6.13 5.50
N HIS A 385 -1.16 -5.63 5.89
CA HIS A 385 0.15 -6.13 5.47
C HIS A 385 0.53 -7.45 6.19
N THR A 386 0.00 -7.65 7.39
CA THR A 386 0.23 -8.86 8.21
C THR A 386 -1.09 -9.47 8.66
N ILE A 387 -1.17 -10.80 8.61
CA ILE A 387 -2.35 -11.55 9.07
C ILE A 387 -1.96 -12.76 9.93
N PRO A 388 -2.87 -13.25 10.81
CA PRO A 388 -2.61 -14.41 11.66
C PRO A 388 -2.09 -15.63 10.89
N GLY A 389 -1.03 -16.24 11.39
CA GLY A 389 -0.37 -17.41 10.80
C GLY A 389 0.58 -17.13 9.64
N SER A 390 0.71 -15.87 9.17
CA SER A 390 1.43 -15.46 7.96
C SER A 390 0.87 -16.04 6.65
N GLN A 391 0.83 -15.18 5.64
CA GLN A 391 0.39 -15.46 4.27
C GLN A 391 1.53 -15.77 3.29
N ASN A 392 2.79 -15.50 3.67
CA ASN A 392 3.95 -15.69 2.77
C ASN A 392 5.21 -16.25 3.43
N GLY A 393 5.31 -16.26 4.77
CA GLY A 393 6.51 -16.70 5.47
C GLY A 393 7.69 -15.72 5.41
N TYR A 394 7.48 -14.51 4.87
CA TYR A 394 8.49 -13.45 4.77
C TYR A 394 8.42 -12.53 6.00
N ASN A 395 9.53 -11.89 6.35
CA ASN A 395 9.67 -11.09 7.57
C ASN A 395 8.68 -9.91 7.68
N HIS A 396 8.34 -9.24 6.57
CA HIS A 396 7.31 -8.19 6.52
C HIS A 396 5.88 -8.68 6.82
N SER A 397 5.60 -9.98 6.85
CA SER A 397 4.32 -10.51 7.37
C SER A 397 4.26 -10.54 8.91
N GLY A 398 5.24 -9.92 9.58
CA GLY A 398 5.37 -9.87 11.04
C GLY A 398 6.11 -11.07 11.62
N LYS A 399 5.95 -12.26 11.04
CA LYS A 399 6.70 -13.47 11.41
C LYS A 399 7.12 -14.29 10.19
N GLY A 400 8.41 -14.60 10.11
CA GLY A 400 8.98 -15.46 9.07
C GLY A 400 8.69 -16.97 9.25
N GLY A 401 9.03 -17.73 8.21
CA GLY A 401 9.01 -19.20 8.21
C GLY A 401 7.75 -19.80 7.57
N GLN A 402 6.99 -20.59 8.34
CA GLN A 402 5.83 -21.33 7.81
C GLN A 402 4.59 -20.44 7.58
N ILE A 403 4.00 -20.58 6.40
CA ILE A 403 2.64 -20.11 6.08
C ILE A 403 1.63 -20.98 6.83
N ASN A 404 0.78 -20.37 7.67
CA ASN A 404 -0.31 -21.01 8.39
C ASN A 404 -1.66 -20.30 8.16
N PHE A 405 -1.74 -19.30 7.28
CA PHE A 405 -3.02 -18.80 6.73
C PHE A 405 -3.48 -19.69 5.56
N LEU A 406 -4.71 -20.21 5.62
CA LEU A 406 -5.30 -21.14 4.63
C LEU A 406 -4.46 -22.38 4.28
N TYR A 407 -3.40 -22.66 5.05
CA TYR A 407 -2.52 -23.82 4.93
C TYR A 407 -2.30 -24.47 6.30
N GLY A 408 -1.93 -25.75 6.34
CA GLY A 408 -1.78 -26.49 7.60
C GLY A 408 -3.11 -26.75 8.35
N PRO A 409 -3.05 -27.35 9.56
CA PRO A 409 -4.20 -27.55 10.43
C PRO A 409 -4.82 -26.23 10.94
N MET A 410 -4.04 -25.16 11.08
CA MET A 410 -4.56 -23.85 11.55
C MET A 410 -5.09 -22.95 10.42
N GLY A 411 -4.92 -23.34 9.15
CA GLY A 411 -5.25 -22.55 7.97
C GLY A 411 -6.61 -21.85 8.02
N LEU A 412 -7.67 -22.59 8.38
CA LEU A 412 -9.02 -22.03 8.46
C LEU A 412 -9.26 -21.21 9.74
N ALA A 413 -8.70 -21.58 10.89
CA ALA A 413 -8.84 -20.81 12.12
C ALA A 413 -8.17 -19.43 12.00
N ASN A 414 -6.97 -19.39 11.42
CA ASN A 414 -6.27 -18.16 11.08
C ASN A 414 -7.06 -17.31 10.05
N ALA A 415 -7.58 -17.93 8.99
CA ALA A 415 -8.36 -17.19 7.99
C ALA A 415 -9.72 -16.68 8.50
N GLN A 416 -10.39 -17.41 9.40
CA GLN A 416 -11.58 -16.94 10.12
C GLN A 416 -11.29 -15.66 10.92
N ARG A 417 -10.15 -15.62 11.62
CA ARG A 417 -9.66 -14.44 12.36
C ARG A 417 -9.34 -13.28 11.40
N THR A 418 -8.71 -13.56 10.25
CA THR A 418 -8.45 -12.54 9.20
C THR A 418 -9.73 -11.89 8.65
N ILE A 419 -10.79 -12.68 8.37
CA ILE A 419 -12.07 -12.13 7.90
C ILE A 419 -12.70 -11.19 8.94
N ASP A 420 -12.58 -11.49 10.24
CA ASP A 420 -13.04 -10.58 11.30
C ASP A 420 -12.21 -9.30 11.40
N TYR A 421 -10.92 -9.33 11.11
CA TYR A 421 -10.08 -8.13 11.06
C TYR A 421 -10.37 -7.26 9.84
N ILE A 422 -10.57 -7.86 8.67
CA ILE A 422 -11.07 -7.16 7.46
C ILE A 422 -12.41 -6.47 7.76
N ARG A 423 -13.33 -7.15 8.47
CA ARG A 423 -14.60 -6.58 8.94
C ARG A 423 -14.41 -5.39 9.89
N VAL A 424 -13.64 -5.56 10.97
CA VAL A 424 -13.40 -4.49 11.97
C VAL A 424 -12.76 -3.25 11.33
N ILE A 425 -11.82 -3.43 10.41
CA ILE A 425 -11.24 -2.31 9.64
C ILE A 425 -12.30 -1.66 8.73
N THR A 426 -13.10 -2.47 8.01
CA THR A 426 -14.14 -1.98 7.09
C THR A 426 -15.19 -1.14 7.81
N GLU A 427 -15.69 -1.61 8.95
CA GLU A 427 -16.64 -0.91 9.82
C GLU A 427 -16.09 0.47 10.22
N PHE A 428 -14.81 0.54 10.56
CA PHE A 428 -14.17 1.80 10.92
C PHE A 428 -14.05 2.76 9.72
N ILE A 429 -13.47 2.32 8.59
CA ILE A 429 -13.14 3.20 7.46
C ILE A 429 -14.35 3.60 6.61
N SER A 430 -15.48 2.93 6.79
CA SER A 430 -16.74 3.25 6.09
C SER A 430 -17.54 4.38 6.74
N GLN A 431 -17.17 4.82 7.95
CA GLN A 431 -17.75 6.02 8.57
C GLN A 431 -17.47 7.27 7.70
N PRO A 432 -18.42 8.22 7.57
CA PRO A 432 -18.25 9.43 6.74
C PRO A 432 -16.98 10.25 7.02
N GLU A 433 -16.49 10.19 8.25
CA GLU A 433 -15.26 10.78 8.74
C GLU A 433 -13.98 10.26 8.04
N TYR A 434 -14.04 9.12 7.34
CA TYR A 434 -12.87 8.46 6.74
C TYR A 434 -12.99 8.14 5.23
N THR A 435 -14.19 7.96 4.68
CA THR A 435 -14.40 7.50 3.28
C THR A 435 -13.71 8.35 2.20
N SER A 436 -13.65 9.69 2.37
CA SER A 436 -12.92 10.59 1.47
C SER A 436 -11.40 10.40 1.47
N VAL A 437 -10.85 9.92 2.59
CA VAL A 437 -9.40 9.76 2.83
C VAL A 437 -8.94 8.33 2.53
N ILE A 438 -9.78 7.33 2.81
CA ILE A 438 -9.49 5.90 2.63
C ILE A 438 -10.44 5.29 1.58
N PRO A 439 -10.35 5.68 0.30
CA PRO A 439 -11.22 5.15 -0.75
C PRO A 439 -10.80 3.76 -1.27
N MET A 440 -9.70 3.18 -0.77
CA MET A 440 -9.20 1.85 -1.15
C MET A 440 -8.65 1.08 0.06
N PHE A 441 -8.85 -0.24 0.07
CA PHE A 441 -8.36 -1.17 1.08
C PHE A 441 -7.74 -2.41 0.40
N SER A 442 -6.41 -2.54 0.42
CA SER A 442 -5.70 -3.80 0.12
C SER A 442 -5.91 -4.78 1.29
N ILE A 443 -6.69 -5.84 1.06
CA ILE A 443 -7.20 -6.70 2.15
C ILE A 443 -6.24 -7.79 2.64
N ILE A 444 -5.26 -8.18 1.82
CA ILE A 444 -4.09 -9.01 2.18
C ILE A 444 -2.93 -8.61 1.27
N ASN A 445 -1.78 -8.28 1.86
CA ASN A 445 -0.52 -8.12 1.15
C ASN A 445 0.10 -9.48 0.76
N GLU A 446 0.58 -9.64 -0.48
CA GLU A 446 1.48 -10.74 -0.89
C GLU A 446 1.16 -12.19 -0.43
N PRO A 447 -0.06 -12.75 -0.58
CA PRO A 447 -0.30 -14.16 -0.22
C PRO A 447 0.36 -15.12 -1.23
N VAL A 448 1.11 -16.11 -0.74
CA VAL A 448 1.85 -17.07 -1.58
C VAL A 448 0.94 -18.24 -2.01
N VAL A 449 0.37 -18.12 -3.22
CA VAL A 449 -0.59 -19.11 -3.75
C VAL A 449 0.01 -20.49 -4.02
N THR A 450 1.33 -20.61 -4.18
CA THR A 450 2.01 -21.89 -4.40
C THR A 450 1.96 -22.80 -3.16
N SER A 451 1.75 -22.23 -1.96
CA SER A 451 1.45 -22.97 -0.74
C SER A 451 -0.05 -22.99 -0.44
N ILE A 452 -0.74 -21.85 -0.54
CA ILE A 452 -2.13 -21.70 -0.12
C ILE A 452 -3.12 -22.39 -1.08
N GLY A 453 -2.81 -22.41 -2.38
CA GLY A 453 -3.73 -22.84 -3.43
C GLY A 453 -4.66 -21.72 -3.92
N LYS A 454 -4.98 -21.74 -5.21
CA LYS A 454 -5.71 -20.63 -5.87
C LYS A 454 -7.19 -20.61 -5.48
N ASP A 455 -7.85 -21.77 -5.54
CA ASP A 455 -9.28 -21.92 -5.22
C ASP A 455 -9.57 -21.50 -3.76
N GLN A 456 -8.61 -21.73 -2.86
CA GLN A 456 -8.62 -21.31 -1.46
C GLN A 456 -8.61 -19.78 -1.34
N LEU A 457 -7.72 -19.09 -2.08
CA LEU A 457 -7.69 -17.63 -2.15
C LEU A 457 -8.93 -17.05 -2.83
N THR A 458 -9.43 -17.63 -3.93
CA THR A 458 -10.68 -17.17 -4.59
C THR A 458 -11.87 -17.25 -3.64
N SER A 459 -12.01 -18.37 -2.93
CA SER A 459 -13.06 -18.58 -1.91
C SER A 459 -12.93 -17.58 -0.74
N PHE A 460 -11.71 -17.24 -0.34
CA PHE A 460 -11.45 -16.20 0.66
C PHE A 460 -11.79 -14.80 0.13
N TYR A 461 -11.37 -14.44 -1.08
CA TYR A 461 -11.67 -13.15 -1.69
C TYR A 461 -13.17 -12.95 -1.90
N LEU A 462 -13.93 -14.00 -2.22
CA LEU A 462 -15.39 -13.94 -2.26
C LEU A 462 -15.98 -13.68 -0.87
N GLN A 463 -15.51 -14.39 0.16
CA GLN A 463 -15.95 -14.14 1.54
C GLN A 463 -15.58 -12.71 2.00
N ALA A 464 -14.40 -12.20 1.65
CA ALA A 464 -13.98 -10.84 1.99
C ALA A 464 -14.82 -9.79 1.24
N HIS A 465 -15.04 -9.96 -0.07
CA HIS A 465 -15.94 -9.12 -0.88
C HIS A 465 -17.33 -9.06 -0.25
N ASP A 466 -17.96 -10.21 0.02
CA ASP A 466 -19.29 -10.24 0.61
C ASP A 466 -19.29 -9.68 2.05
N THR A 467 -18.25 -9.90 2.85
CA THR A 467 -18.14 -9.29 4.19
C THR A 467 -18.15 -7.77 4.09
N ILE A 468 -17.33 -7.21 3.20
CA ILE A 468 -17.23 -5.75 2.98
C ILE A 468 -18.53 -5.18 2.41
N ARG A 469 -19.11 -5.81 1.38
CA ARG A 469 -20.31 -5.30 0.69
C ARG A 469 -21.62 -5.54 1.46
N ASN A 470 -21.65 -6.44 2.44
CA ASN A 470 -22.77 -6.51 3.39
C ASN A 470 -22.78 -5.32 4.36
N ILE A 471 -21.61 -4.86 4.83
CA ILE A 471 -21.47 -3.67 5.69
C ILE A 471 -21.74 -2.39 4.87
N THR A 472 -21.07 -2.27 3.73
CA THR A 472 -21.01 -1.01 2.97
C THR A 472 -22.15 -0.80 1.98
N GLY A 473 -22.81 -1.89 1.55
CA GLY A 473 -23.64 -1.91 0.35
C GLY A 473 -22.82 -2.05 -0.94
N THR A 474 -23.48 -2.13 -2.09
CA THR A 474 -22.82 -2.20 -3.41
C THR A 474 -23.03 -0.93 -4.24
N GLY A 475 -22.08 -0.64 -5.13
CA GLY A 475 -22.14 0.43 -6.12
C GLY A 475 -21.42 1.72 -5.71
N THR A 476 -21.28 2.65 -6.67
CA THR A 476 -20.46 3.86 -6.51
C THR A 476 -20.85 4.69 -5.27
N GLY A 477 -19.89 4.89 -4.37
CA GLY A 477 -20.05 5.63 -3.10
C GLY A 477 -20.22 4.75 -1.85
N ASN A 478 -20.50 3.45 -2.02
CA ASN A 478 -20.77 2.53 -0.91
C ASN A 478 -19.49 1.83 -0.43
N GLY A 479 -18.69 2.51 0.39
CA GLY A 479 -17.41 1.98 0.91
C GLY A 479 -16.26 1.94 -0.11
N PRO A 480 -15.09 1.38 0.25
CA PRO A 480 -13.85 1.48 -0.53
C PRO A 480 -13.80 0.54 -1.75
N PHE A 481 -12.86 0.79 -2.66
CA PHE A 481 -12.34 -0.23 -3.58
C PHE A 481 -11.61 -1.32 -2.80
N ILE A 482 -11.84 -2.59 -3.14
CA ILE A 482 -11.20 -3.74 -2.52
C ILE A 482 -10.01 -4.15 -3.38
N SER A 483 -8.79 -3.86 -2.93
CA SER A 483 -7.57 -4.25 -3.63
C SER A 483 -7.12 -5.65 -3.20
N VAL A 484 -6.73 -6.49 -4.17
CA VAL A 484 -6.24 -7.86 -3.93
C VAL A 484 -4.96 -8.12 -4.73
N HIS A 485 -3.95 -8.68 -4.05
CA HIS A 485 -2.65 -8.93 -4.64
C HIS A 485 -2.66 -10.12 -5.62
N ASP A 486 -1.88 -10.02 -6.71
CA ASP A 486 -1.73 -11.02 -7.78
C ASP A 486 -1.19 -12.38 -7.31
N SER A 487 -0.84 -12.48 -6.03
CA SER A 487 -0.40 -13.69 -5.34
C SER A 487 0.82 -14.36 -6.00
N PHE A 488 1.67 -13.54 -6.63
CA PHE A 488 2.85 -13.93 -7.41
C PHE A 488 2.54 -14.78 -8.65
N GLN A 489 1.46 -14.47 -9.37
CA GLN A 489 1.05 -15.20 -10.60
C GLN A 489 0.96 -14.31 -11.85
N GLY A 490 1.15 -13.00 -11.72
CA GLY A 490 0.84 -12.02 -12.77
C GLY A 490 -0.65 -11.69 -12.82
N LEU A 491 -0.96 -10.44 -13.15
CA LEU A 491 -2.33 -9.92 -13.29
C LEU A 491 -3.23 -10.79 -14.18
N ALA A 492 -2.68 -11.32 -15.29
CA ALA A 492 -3.39 -12.18 -16.23
C ALA A 492 -3.94 -13.48 -15.60
N ALA A 493 -3.36 -13.95 -14.48
CA ALA A 493 -3.90 -15.10 -13.76
C ALA A 493 -5.24 -14.79 -13.06
N TRP A 494 -5.52 -13.52 -12.76
CA TRP A 494 -6.69 -13.09 -11.97
C TRP A 494 -7.70 -12.26 -12.77
N GLN A 495 -7.55 -12.15 -14.09
CA GLN A 495 -8.48 -11.42 -14.97
C GLN A 495 -9.95 -11.89 -14.83
N ASP A 496 -10.17 -13.17 -14.48
CA ASP A 496 -11.48 -13.82 -14.34
C ASP A 496 -11.90 -13.96 -12.86
N LEU A 497 -11.27 -13.20 -11.94
CA LEU A 497 -11.57 -13.24 -10.51
C LEU A 497 -12.93 -12.57 -10.20
N LEU A 498 -13.86 -13.35 -9.66
CA LEU A 498 -15.20 -12.92 -9.23
C LEU A 498 -15.98 -12.06 -10.25
N PRO A 499 -16.28 -12.55 -11.47
CA PRO A 499 -17.03 -11.78 -12.47
C PRO A 499 -18.39 -11.32 -11.93
N GLY A 500 -18.69 -10.03 -12.10
CA GLY A 500 -19.81 -9.35 -11.42
C GLY A 500 -19.45 -8.70 -10.07
N HIS A 501 -18.17 -8.59 -9.70
CA HIS A 501 -17.76 -7.93 -8.44
C HIS A 501 -18.11 -6.44 -8.40
N ASP A 502 -18.24 -5.88 -7.21
CA ASP A 502 -18.37 -4.43 -7.03
C ASP A 502 -17.03 -3.80 -6.58
N ARG A 503 -16.42 -3.01 -7.47
CA ARG A 503 -15.23 -2.17 -7.22
C ARG A 503 -14.10 -2.94 -6.53
N MET A 504 -13.56 -3.92 -7.24
CA MET A 504 -12.28 -4.54 -6.90
C MET A 504 -11.15 -3.92 -7.72
N ALA A 505 -9.92 -4.07 -7.24
CA ALA A 505 -8.70 -3.72 -7.96
C ALA A 505 -7.69 -4.89 -7.87
N LEU A 506 -6.93 -5.12 -8.94
CA LEU A 506 -5.77 -6.02 -8.89
C LEU A 506 -4.51 -5.22 -8.53
N ASP A 507 -3.72 -5.79 -7.64
CA ASP A 507 -2.48 -5.22 -7.11
C ASP A 507 -1.30 -6.12 -7.50
N VAL A 508 -0.26 -5.57 -8.13
CA VAL A 508 0.94 -6.32 -8.54
C VAL A 508 2.20 -5.65 -8.00
N HIS A 509 3.18 -6.44 -7.58
CA HIS A 509 4.43 -5.95 -7.00
C HIS A 509 5.64 -6.19 -7.93
N PRO A 510 5.79 -5.44 -9.04
CA PRO A 510 6.83 -5.65 -10.03
C PRO A 510 8.24 -5.27 -9.53
N TYR A 511 9.06 -6.30 -9.26
CA TYR A 511 10.48 -6.18 -8.93
C TYR A 511 11.35 -6.98 -9.92
N LEU A 512 12.44 -6.39 -10.42
CA LEU A 512 13.35 -7.02 -11.40
C LEU A 512 14.41 -7.95 -10.78
N ILE A 513 14.51 -8.03 -9.45
CA ILE A 513 15.76 -8.42 -8.76
C ILE A 513 15.73 -9.77 -8.03
N PHE A 514 14.55 -10.26 -7.64
CA PHE A 514 14.44 -11.38 -6.69
C PHE A 514 14.49 -12.77 -7.34
N SER A 515 14.41 -12.82 -8.68
CA SER A 515 14.45 -14.06 -9.48
C SER A 515 15.82 -14.26 -10.14
N SER A 516 16.08 -13.66 -11.29
CA SER A 516 17.33 -13.77 -12.05
C SER A 516 18.19 -12.52 -11.94
N VAL A 517 19.47 -12.66 -11.57
CA VAL A 517 20.39 -11.52 -11.45
C VAL A 517 20.80 -10.99 -12.83
N ASP A 518 20.27 -9.83 -13.21
CA ASP A 518 20.66 -9.14 -14.43
C ASP A 518 21.81 -8.15 -14.15
N ARG A 519 23.01 -8.52 -14.60
CA ARG A 519 24.26 -7.74 -14.41
C ARG A 519 24.55 -6.77 -15.57
N SER A 520 23.56 -6.44 -16.41
CA SER A 520 23.67 -5.39 -17.44
C SER A 520 23.81 -3.98 -16.84
N PRO A 521 24.53 -3.04 -17.51
CA PRO A 521 24.64 -1.65 -17.05
C PRO A 521 23.27 -0.98 -16.88
N LEU A 522 23.12 -0.12 -15.87
CA LEU A 522 21.86 0.61 -15.58
C LEU A 522 21.24 1.27 -16.83
N ALA A 523 22.06 1.85 -17.71
CA ALA A 523 21.60 2.47 -18.95
C ALA A 523 20.92 1.50 -19.95
N GLU A 524 21.28 0.21 -19.91
CA GLU A 524 20.63 -0.86 -20.68
C GLU A 524 19.39 -1.44 -19.97
N GLN A 525 19.16 -1.04 -18.71
CA GLN A 525 18.00 -1.47 -17.90
C GLN A 525 16.83 -0.49 -17.96
N ILE A 526 17.04 0.74 -18.45
CA ILE A 526 16.06 1.85 -18.40
C ILE A 526 14.70 1.50 -19.02
N THR A 527 14.66 0.82 -20.16
CA THR A 527 13.39 0.54 -20.87
C THR A 527 12.62 -0.67 -20.35
N LYS A 528 13.26 -1.53 -19.54
CA LYS A 528 12.69 -2.81 -19.07
C LYS A 528 11.29 -2.71 -18.44
N PRO A 529 10.92 -1.65 -17.68
CA PRO A 529 9.56 -1.50 -17.17
C PRO A 529 8.51 -1.38 -18.30
N CYS A 530 8.80 -0.56 -19.31
CA CYS A 530 7.95 -0.42 -20.50
C CYS A 530 7.87 -1.74 -21.29
N ASP A 531 9.01 -2.42 -21.45
CA ASP A 531 9.11 -3.66 -22.22
C ASP A 531 8.45 -4.86 -21.51
N SER A 532 8.36 -4.84 -20.17
CA SER A 532 7.92 -5.98 -19.35
C SER A 532 6.51 -5.83 -18.76
N TRP A 533 6.05 -4.61 -18.46
CA TRP A 533 4.85 -4.42 -17.61
C TRP A 533 3.74 -3.58 -18.29
N ALA A 534 4.08 -2.63 -19.16
CA ALA A 534 3.10 -1.68 -19.72
C ALA A 534 1.95 -2.38 -20.48
N SER A 535 2.24 -3.47 -21.21
CA SER A 535 1.21 -4.24 -21.91
C SER A 535 0.32 -5.03 -20.97
N ASP A 536 0.87 -5.53 -19.85
CA ASP A 536 0.14 -6.37 -18.89
C ASP A 536 -0.75 -5.51 -17.99
N MET A 537 -0.27 -4.34 -17.56
CA MET A 537 -1.08 -3.33 -16.86
C MET A 537 -2.28 -2.89 -17.71
N ASN A 538 -2.05 -2.53 -18.98
CA ASN A 538 -3.13 -2.12 -19.88
C ASN A 538 -4.11 -3.24 -20.26
N THR A 539 -3.64 -4.50 -20.28
CA THR A 539 -4.49 -5.68 -20.50
C THR A 539 -5.35 -5.98 -19.27
N SER A 540 -4.74 -5.97 -18.09
CA SER A 540 -5.45 -6.12 -16.80
C SER A 540 -6.50 -5.03 -16.62
N TRP A 541 -6.15 -3.77 -16.91
CA TRP A 541 -7.07 -2.65 -16.88
C TRP A 541 -8.31 -2.86 -17.76
N THR A 542 -8.10 -3.41 -18.95
CA THR A 542 -9.16 -3.67 -19.94
C THR A 542 -10.03 -4.88 -19.57
N ASN A 543 -9.44 -5.93 -18.98
CA ASN A 543 -10.12 -7.19 -18.74
C ASN A 543 -10.78 -7.27 -17.35
N PHE A 544 -10.10 -6.79 -16.30
CA PHE A 544 -10.52 -6.91 -14.90
C PHE A 544 -11.16 -5.63 -14.35
N GLY A 545 -10.50 -4.49 -14.51
CA GLY A 545 -10.87 -3.26 -13.83
C GLY A 545 -9.64 -2.46 -13.37
N VAL A 546 -9.80 -1.63 -12.33
CA VAL A 546 -8.68 -0.86 -11.75
C VAL A 546 -7.51 -1.82 -11.45
N SER A 547 -6.33 -1.50 -11.98
CA SER A 547 -5.11 -2.28 -11.80
C SER A 547 -4.01 -1.34 -11.34
N ILE A 548 -3.29 -1.71 -10.27
CA ILE A 548 -2.27 -0.88 -9.63
C ILE A 548 -0.97 -1.65 -9.43
N ALA A 549 0.14 -0.92 -9.38
CA ALA A 549 1.39 -1.41 -8.83
C ALA A 549 1.55 -0.93 -7.38
N GLY A 550 1.07 -1.72 -6.40
CA GLY A 550 1.15 -1.40 -4.98
C GLY A 550 2.57 -1.34 -4.43
N GLU A 551 3.53 -1.97 -5.10
CA GLU A 551 4.95 -1.87 -4.78
C GLU A 551 5.86 -1.98 -6.02
N PHE A 552 6.88 -1.13 -6.08
CA PHE A 552 8.02 -1.21 -7.00
C PHE A 552 9.14 -0.33 -6.46
N SER A 553 10.39 -0.50 -6.90
CA SER A 553 11.51 0.35 -6.49
C SER A 553 12.49 0.64 -7.63
N LEU A 554 13.54 1.45 -7.40
CA LEU A 554 14.60 1.67 -8.39
C LEU A 554 15.68 0.57 -8.35
N ALA A 555 15.46 -0.54 -7.63
CA ALA A 555 16.44 -1.59 -7.49
C ALA A 555 16.62 -2.37 -8.81
N ILE A 556 17.83 -2.31 -9.38
CA ILE A 556 18.26 -3.13 -10.53
C ILE A 556 19.11 -4.35 -10.12
N ASN A 557 19.39 -4.49 -8.82
CA ASN A 557 19.97 -5.66 -8.18
C ASN A 557 19.54 -5.70 -6.70
N ASP A 558 19.85 -6.79 -6.01
CA ASP A 558 19.50 -6.98 -4.60
C ASP A 558 20.56 -6.48 -3.61
N CYS A 559 21.34 -5.46 -4.00
CA CYS A 559 22.24 -4.76 -3.09
C CYS A 559 21.48 -3.85 -2.11
N GLY A 560 21.83 -4.00 -0.84
CA GLY A 560 21.41 -3.15 0.26
C GLY A 560 21.52 -3.92 1.58
N LEU A 561 21.59 -3.21 2.71
CA LEU A 561 21.67 -3.88 4.01
C LEU A 561 20.38 -4.65 4.28
N TRP A 562 20.46 -5.99 4.28
CA TRP A 562 19.37 -6.92 4.61
C TRP A 562 18.15 -6.90 3.68
N VAL A 563 18.29 -6.45 2.43
CA VAL A 563 17.21 -6.49 1.41
C VAL A 563 16.62 -7.91 1.23
N ASN A 564 17.42 -8.96 1.43
CA ASN A 564 16.98 -10.36 1.39
C ASN A 564 16.68 -10.98 2.77
N GLY A 565 16.67 -10.18 3.84
CA GLY A 565 16.62 -10.64 5.23
C GLY A 565 17.95 -10.48 6.00
N VAL A 566 17.87 -10.58 7.33
CA VAL A 566 19.03 -10.42 8.22
C VAL A 566 20.02 -11.57 8.00
N GLY A 567 21.25 -11.23 7.64
CA GLY A 567 22.33 -12.21 7.40
C GLY A 567 22.20 -13.03 6.10
N ALA A 568 21.15 -12.83 5.30
CA ALA A 568 20.84 -13.67 4.14
C ALA A 568 21.77 -13.50 2.93
N GLY A 569 22.57 -12.44 2.86
CA GLY A 569 23.47 -12.14 1.73
C GLY A 569 22.75 -11.53 0.51
N THR A 570 23.46 -11.46 -0.62
CA THR A 570 23.00 -10.90 -1.90
C THR A 570 23.21 -11.92 -3.04
N ARG A 571 22.25 -12.00 -3.98
CA ARG A 571 22.44 -12.76 -5.22
C ARG A 571 23.47 -12.05 -6.11
N TRP A 572 23.50 -10.72 -6.10
CA TRP A 572 24.47 -9.90 -6.85
C TRP A 572 25.94 -10.30 -6.61
N GLU A 573 26.33 -10.51 -5.36
CA GLU A 573 27.70 -10.88 -4.96
C GLU A 573 27.89 -12.41 -4.85
N GLY A 574 26.85 -13.20 -5.15
CA GLY A 574 26.88 -14.66 -5.04
C GLY A 574 26.92 -15.19 -3.60
N THR A 575 26.35 -14.44 -2.65
CA THR A 575 26.36 -14.75 -1.20
C THR A 575 24.99 -15.14 -0.62
N PHE A 576 23.92 -15.06 -1.41
CA PHE A 576 22.57 -15.51 -1.01
C PHE A 576 22.36 -17.01 -1.27
N GLY A 577 21.87 -17.73 -0.27
CA GLY A 577 21.67 -19.19 -0.31
C GLY A 577 22.99 -19.95 -0.51
N ASP A 578 22.97 -20.98 -1.35
CA ASP A 578 24.20 -21.69 -1.79
C ASP A 578 25.13 -20.83 -2.67
N GLY A 579 24.63 -19.70 -3.18
CA GLY A 579 25.35 -18.77 -4.08
C GLY A 579 25.38 -19.22 -5.55
N ASP A 580 25.42 -18.26 -6.47
CA ASP A 580 25.64 -18.52 -7.92
C ASP A 580 27.14 -18.61 -8.28
N GLY A 581 28.03 -18.31 -7.33
CA GLY A 581 29.49 -18.25 -7.53
C GLY A 581 29.98 -17.03 -8.32
N VAL A 582 29.11 -16.08 -8.67
CA VAL A 582 29.42 -14.92 -9.51
C VAL A 582 29.49 -13.65 -8.65
N GLN A 583 30.70 -13.17 -8.43
CA GLN A 583 30.95 -12.03 -7.55
C GLN A 583 30.77 -10.70 -8.30
N GLY A 584 29.58 -10.11 -8.17
CA GLY A 584 29.42 -8.66 -8.22
C GLY A 584 30.04 -7.99 -6.98
N ASP A 585 29.91 -6.67 -6.91
CA ASP A 585 30.28 -5.83 -5.76
C ASP A 585 29.10 -4.90 -5.46
N CYS A 586 28.60 -4.90 -4.22
CA CYS A 586 27.54 -3.98 -3.78
C CYS A 586 28.05 -2.62 -3.29
N THR A 587 29.36 -2.45 -3.07
CA THR A 587 29.94 -1.18 -2.59
C THR A 587 29.54 0.04 -3.46
N PRO A 588 29.55 -0.02 -4.81
CA PRO A 588 29.14 1.11 -5.65
C PRO A 588 27.64 1.38 -5.62
N TRP A 589 26.81 0.39 -5.27
CA TRP A 589 25.35 0.53 -5.19
C TRP A 589 24.88 1.03 -3.82
N ASN A 590 25.60 0.68 -2.75
CA ASN A 590 25.27 1.17 -1.41
C ASN A 590 25.85 2.58 -1.14
N ASP A 591 27.05 2.91 -1.64
CA ASP A 591 27.65 4.23 -1.44
C ASP A 591 27.12 5.28 -2.44
N TYR A 592 25.83 5.62 -2.31
CA TYR A 592 25.13 6.59 -3.16
C TYR A 592 25.79 7.98 -3.22
N ALA A 593 26.56 8.36 -2.21
CA ALA A 593 27.36 9.59 -2.19
C ALA A 593 28.50 9.60 -3.24
N SER A 594 28.84 8.43 -3.81
CA SER A 594 29.80 8.28 -4.90
C SER A 594 29.17 8.31 -6.30
N TRP A 595 27.82 8.28 -6.40
CA TRP A 595 27.12 8.21 -7.69
C TRP A 595 27.36 9.46 -8.53
N THR A 596 27.82 9.26 -9.76
CA THR A 596 28.01 10.33 -10.75
C THR A 596 26.66 10.90 -11.18
N GLN A 597 26.68 12.09 -11.81
CA GLN A 597 25.47 12.66 -12.40
C GLN A 597 24.86 11.69 -13.43
N ASP A 598 25.69 11.05 -14.27
CA ASP A 598 25.25 10.03 -15.22
C ASP A 598 24.48 8.88 -14.54
N THR A 599 24.94 8.38 -13.39
CA THR A 599 24.21 7.36 -12.61
C THR A 599 22.88 7.88 -12.09
N LYS A 600 22.86 9.11 -11.55
CA LYS A 600 21.65 9.75 -11.02
C LYS A 600 20.62 10.06 -12.13
N ASP A 601 21.08 10.49 -13.30
CA ASP A 601 20.24 10.76 -14.47
C ASP A 601 19.69 9.47 -15.09
N ASN A 602 20.47 8.39 -15.12
CA ASN A 602 19.99 7.07 -15.55
C ASN A 602 18.95 6.49 -14.58
N PHE A 603 19.12 6.66 -13.25
CA PHE A 603 18.08 6.29 -12.28
C PHE A 603 16.82 7.17 -12.41
N LYS A 604 16.96 8.48 -12.69
CA LYS A 604 15.83 9.38 -12.98
C LYS A 604 15.08 8.95 -14.24
N ALA A 605 15.80 8.56 -15.29
CA ALA A 605 15.19 7.99 -16.49
C ALA A 605 14.46 6.67 -16.20
N PHE A 606 15.09 5.74 -15.46
CA PHE A 606 14.47 4.48 -15.05
C PHE A 606 13.19 4.71 -14.23
N ALA A 607 13.20 5.65 -13.28
CA ALA A 607 12.02 6.03 -12.50
C ALA A 607 10.85 6.49 -13.40
N LEU A 608 11.13 7.34 -14.40
CA LEU A 608 10.11 7.79 -15.36
C LEU A 608 9.55 6.66 -16.23
N HIS A 609 10.38 5.67 -16.63
CA HIS A 609 9.90 4.49 -17.36
C HIS A 609 9.06 3.58 -16.47
N ASN A 610 9.42 3.39 -15.19
CA ASN A 610 8.57 2.71 -14.21
C ASN A 610 7.21 3.41 -14.13
N PHE A 611 7.19 4.71 -13.83
CA PHE A 611 5.97 5.48 -13.59
C PHE A 611 4.98 5.44 -14.77
N ASP A 612 5.46 5.49 -16.02
CA ASP A 612 4.61 5.43 -17.22
C ASP A 612 4.17 4.00 -17.56
N SER A 613 5.02 2.99 -17.32
CA SER A 613 4.66 1.59 -17.54
C SER A 613 3.62 1.06 -16.56
N LEU A 614 3.58 1.61 -15.35
CA LEU A 614 2.67 1.18 -14.28
C LEU A 614 1.39 2.02 -14.25
N GLY A 615 1.46 3.31 -14.59
CA GLY A 615 0.31 4.23 -14.68
C GLY A 615 -0.29 4.63 -13.32
N HIS A 616 -0.75 3.64 -12.54
CA HIS A 616 -1.21 3.76 -11.17
C HIS A 616 -0.24 2.99 -10.26
N TRP A 617 0.47 3.70 -9.37
CA TRP A 617 1.62 3.12 -8.69
C TRP A 617 1.90 3.70 -7.31
N PHE A 618 2.53 2.88 -6.46
CA PHE A 618 2.97 3.19 -5.11
C PHE A 618 4.42 2.73 -4.92
N PHE A 619 5.36 3.66 -4.81
CA PHE A 619 6.78 3.32 -4.70
C PHE A 619 7.14 2.74 -3.33
N TRP A 620 7.89 1.64 -3.29
CA TRP A 620 8.43 1.02 -2.08
C TRP A 620 9.87 1.52 -1.82
N THR A 621 10.13 2.39 -0.86
CA THR A 621 9.24 3.05 0.11
C THR A 621 9.50 4.56 0.13
N TRP A 622 8.67 5.35 0.83
CA TRP A 622 8.92 6.79 1.02
C TRP A 622 10.33 7.05 1.56
N LYS A 623 10.75 6.32 2.60
CA LYS A 623 11.96 6.60 3.37
C LYS A 623 12.59 5.33 3.92
N ILE A 624 13.90 5.22 3.77
CA ILE A 624 14.76 4.25 4.47
C ILE A 624 15.45 4.98 5.63
N GLY A 625 15.50 4.36 6.81
CA GLY A 625 16.24 4.82 7.98
C GLY A 625 17.74 4.54 7.88
N ALA A 626 18.56 5.39 8.49
CA ALA A 626 19.99 5.17 8.56
C ALA A 626 20.36 4.00 9.49
N SER A 627 21.42 3.25 9.16
CA SER A 627 22.07 2.31 10.07
C SER A 627 22.65 3.06 11.29
N SER A 628 22.48 2.50 12.48
CA SER A 628 23.12 2.99 13.71
C SER A 628 24.63 2.67 13.76
N LEU A 629 25.07 1.70 12.96
CA LEU A 629 26.46 1.27 12.86
C LEU A 629 27.28 2.13 11.87
N THR A 630 26.68 2.58 10.77
CA THR A 630 27.39 3.39 9.74
C THR A 630 26.97 4.86 9.71
N GLY A 631 25.77 5.19 10.20
CA GLY A 631 25.18 6.53 10.08
C GLY A 631 24.66 6.87 8.68
N LYS A 632 24.60 5.91 7.75
CA LYS A 632 24.12 6.07 6.37
C LYS A 632 22.83 5.30 6.11
N ILE A 633 22.10 5.69 5.06
CA ILE A 633 21.11 4.84 4.41
C ILE A 633 21.87 3.81 3.55
N GLU A 634 21.77 2.52 3.90
CA GLU A 634 22.50 1.42 3.26
C GLU A 634 21.69 0.71 2.16
N SER A 635 20.49 1.20 1.83
CA SER A 635 19.58 0.63 0.81
C SER A 635 19.01 1.74 -0.10
N PRO A 636 19.86 2.54 -0.79
CA PRO A 636 19.45 3.83 -1.38
C PRO A 636 18.46 3.74 -2.54
N MET A 637 18.45 2.64 -3.31
CA MET A 637 17.51 2.40 -4.43
C MET A 637 16.03 2.28 -4.00
N TRP A 638 15.79 2.16 -2.69
CA TRP A 638 14.49 1.93 -2.06
C TRP A 638 13.92 3.16 -1.33
N SER A 639 14.56 4.33 -1.44
CA SER A 639 14.18 5.54 -0.69
C SER A 639 13.77 6.68 -1.63
N TYR A 640 12.46 6.93 -1.75
CA TYR A 640 11.94 8.02 -2.58
C TYR A 640 12.43 9.39 -2.10
N GLN A 641 12.37 9.63 -0.79
CA GLN A 641 12.80 10.87 -0.15
C GLN A 641 14.30 11.14 -0.37
N LEU A 642 15.16 10.13 -0.22
CA LEU A 642 16.59 10.28 -0.51
C LEU A 642 16.83 10.56 -2.00
N GLY A 643 16.08 9.89 -2.89
CA GLY A 643 16.16 10.13 -4.33
C GLY A 643 15.79 11.55 -4.75
N LEU A 644 14.85 12.20 -4.06
CA LEU A 644 14.56 13.63 -4.23
C LEU A 644 15.72 14.50 -3.70
N GLN A 645 16.20 14.22 -2.48
CA GLN A 645 17.26 15.00 -1.82
C GLN A 645 18.58 14.97 -2.60
N GLU A 646 18.92 13.81 -3.18
CA GLU A 646 20.15 13.57 -3.94
C GLU A 646 19.98 13.75 -5.46
N GLY A 647 18.75 13.91 -5.95
CA GLY A 647 18.44 14.31 -7.33
C GLY A 647 18.28 13.18 -8.35
N TRP A 648 18.20 11.90 -7.95
CA TRP A 648 17.96 10.76 -8.85
C TRP A 648 16.47 10.36 -8.98
N MET A 649 15.57 10.92 -8.18
CA MET A 649 14.12 10.84 -8.38
C MET A 649 13.66 12.11 -9.13
N PRO A 650 12.73 12.04 -10.11
CA PRO A 650 12.19 13.24 -10.75
C PRO A 650 11.44 14.10 -9.74
N ASP A 651 11.71 15.41 -9.77
CA ASP A 651 11.10 16.41 -8.89
C ASP A 651 9.59 16.60 -9.16
N ASP A 652 9.14 16.19 -10.34
CA ASP A 652 7.77 16.28 -10.85
C ASP A 652 7.41 14.94 -11.55
N PRO A 653 6.56 14.10 -10.96
CA PRO A 653 6.21 12.79 -11.52
C PRO A 653 5.26 12.88 -12.73
N THR A 654 4.76 14.05 -13.12
CA THR A 654 3.97 14.19 -14.37
C THR A 654 4.83 13.95 -15.62
N GLN A 655 6.14 14.16 -15.52
CA GLN A 655 7.12 14.04 -16.61
C GLN A 655 7.23 12.62 -17.20
N ALA A 656 6.69 11.61 -16.52
CA ALA A 656 6.65 10.24 -17.01
C ALA A 656 5.70 10.07 -18.21
N THR A 657 4.65 10.89 -18.31
CA THR A 657 3.50 10.68 -19.21
C THR A 657 3.93 10.52 -20.68
N GLY A 658 3.81 9.29 -21.20
CA GLY A 658 4.13 8.92 -22.58
C GLY A 658 5.58 8.49 -22.84
N VAL A 659 6.42 8.31 -21.80
CA VAL A 659 7.80 7.81 -21.91
C VAL A 659 7.87 6.41 -22.53
N CYS A 660 6.94 5.52 -22.23
CA CYS A 660 6.81 4.19 -22.85
C CYS A 660 6.13 4.23 -24.23
N GLY A 661 5.69 5.40 -24.72
CA GLY A 661 5.02 5.58 -26.00
C GLY A 661 3.61 4.99 -26.14
N ASN A 662 3.15 4.21 -25.15
CA ASN A 662 1.83 3.57 -25.05
C ASN A 662 1.38 2.83 -26.34
N THR A 663 2.11 1.78 -26.69
CA THR A 663 1.89 0.96 -27.90
C THR A 663 0.62 0.10 -27.86
N SER A 664 0.11 -0.23 -26.67
CA SER A 664 -1.06 -1.09 -26.42
C SER A 664 -2.04 -0.40 -25.46
N PRO A 665 -2.77 0.67 -25.87
CA PRO A 665 -3.54 1.49 -24.95
C PRO A 665 -4.74 0.76 -24.33
N ALA A 666 -4.85 0.87 -23.01
CA ALA A 666 -5.98 0.36 -22.23
C ALA A 666 -7.32 0.97 -22.68
N GLN A 667 -8.41 0.21 -22.52
CA GLN A 667 -9.76 0.67 -22.82
C GLN A 667 -10.40 1.39 -21.61
N PRO A 668 -11.41 2.26 -21.81
CA PRO A 668 -12.20 2.81 -20.72
C PRO A 668 -12.84 1.71 -19.87
N LEU A 669 -12.89 1.91 -18.55
CA LEU A 669 -13.47 0.94 -17.63
C LEU A 669 -14.98 0.78 -17.87
N THR A 670 -15.49 -0.43 -17.67
CA THR A 670 -16.94 -0.67 -17.72
C THR A 670 -17.62 -0.08 -16.48
N ALA A 671 -18.91 0.23 -16.58
CA ALA A 671 -19.69 0.72 -15.45
C ALA A 671 -19.66 -0.27 -14.27
N GLU A 672 -19.75 -1.58 -14.55
CA GLU A 672 -19.69 -2.68 -13.57
C GLU A 672 -18.42 -2.61 -12.71
N MET A 673 -17.25 -2.46 -13.34
CA MET A 673 -15.94 -2.39 -12.67
C MET A 673 -15.83 -1.23 -11.65
N ILE A 674 -16.56 -0.13 -11.86
CA ILE A 674 -16.50 1.09 -11.03
C ILE A 674 -17.76 1.35 -10.17
N GLY A 675 -18.62 0.34 -10.01
CA GLY A 675 -19.78 0.41 -9.11
C GLY A 675 -21.09 0.91 -9.75
N GLY A 676 -21.13 0.96 -11.08
CA GLY A 676 -22.34 1.24 -11.87
C GLY A 676 -23.23 0.02 -12.05
N ALA A 677 -24.02 0.01 -13.14
CA ALA A 677 -24.93 -1.08 -13.43
C ALA A 677 -24.20 -2.42 -13.66
N GLY A 678 -24.62 -3.47 -12.96
CA GLY A 678 -24.00 -4.80 -12.93
C GLY A 678 -23.10 -5.06 -11.71
N ALA A 679 -22.64 -4.01 -11.02
CA ALA A 679 -21.70 -4.14 -9.92
C ALA A 679 -22.30 -4.90 -8.71
N GLY A 680 -21.66 -5.99 -8.32
CA GLY A 680 -22.05 -6.85 -7.19
C GLY A 680 -22.92 -8.05 -7.56
N ASP A 681 -23.40 -8.15 -8.81
CA ASP A 681 -24.22 -9.26 -9.32
C ASP A 681 -23.41 -10.55 -9.60
N ILE A 682 -22.36 -10.83 -8.80
CA ILE A 682 -21.56 -12.08 -8.87
C ILE A 682 -22.50 -13.28 -8.90
N SER A 683 -22.42 -14.07 -9.97
CA SER A 683 -23.45 -15.07 -10.27
C SER A 683 -23.51 -16.21 -9.24
N ALA A 684 -24.71 -16.79 -9.07
CA ALA A 684 -24.90 -17.96 -8.21
C ALA A 684 -24.07 -19.19 -8.63
N THR A 685 -23.59 -19.24 -9.89
CA THR A 685 -22.68 -20.30 -10.37
C THR A 685 -21.26 -20.09 -9.83
N VAL A 686 -20.74 -18.86 -9.91
CA VAL A 686 -19.42 -18.49 -9.34
C VAL A 686 -19.44 -18.70 -7.82
N ARG A 687 -20.47 -18.17 -7.15
CA ARG A 687 -20.67 -18.34 -5.70
C ARG A 687 -20.85 -19.78 -5.23
N ALA A 688 -21.08 -20.73 -6.14
CA ALA A 688 -21.14 -22.16 -5.85
C ALA A 688 -19.88 -22.94 -6.25
N ALA A 689 -18.97 -22.33 -7.02
CA ALA A 689 -17.66 -22.86 -7.34
C ALA A 689 -16.63 -22.58 -6.22
N ASP A 690 -16.73 -21.39 -5.61
CA ASP A 690 -15.79 -20.86 -4.61
C ASP A 690 -16.45 -20.75 -3.20
N PRO A 691 -16.89 -21.86 -2.57
CA PRO A 691 -17.62 -21.81 -1.31
C PRO A 691 -16.73 -21.39 -0.12
N TRP A 692 -17.31 -20.68 0.84
CA TRP A 692 -16.67 -20.43 2.13
C TRP A 692 -17.28 -21.30 3.27
N PRO A 693 -16.47 -22.00 4.08
CA PRO A 693 -15.03 -22.23 3.92
C PRO A 693 -14.67 -23.03 2.66
N PRO A 694 -13.42 -22.94 2.16
CA PRO A 694 -12.97 -23.67 0.98
C PRO A 694 -13.21 -25.18 1.10
N ALA A 695 -13.61 -25.83 -0.01
CA ALA A 695 -13.95 -27.24 -0.03
C ALA A 695 -12.81 -28.16 0.44
N GLN A 696 -11.56 -27.75 0.21
CA GLN A 696 -10.35 -28.25 0.89
C GLN A 696 -9.43 -27.08 1.22
N ILE A 697 -8.71 -27.19 2.34
CA ILE A 697 -7.66 -26.26 2.76
C ILE A 697 -6.33 -26.71 2.15
N GLN A 698 -6.06 -28.02 2.27
CA GLN A 698 -5.00 -28.74 1.56
C GLN A 698 -5.45 -30.20 1.37
N PRO A 699 -4.78 -31.04 0.56
CA PRO A 699 -5.22 -32.40 0.27
C PRO A 699 -5.53 -33.23 1.53
N GLY A 700 -6.80 -33.62 1.68
CA GLY A 700 -7.30 -34.38 2.84
C GLY A 700 -7.71 -33.54 4.06
N MET A 701 -7.53 -32.21 4.04
CA MET A 701 -7.95 -31.29 5.11
C MET A 701 -9.05 -30.33 4.64
N ASN A 702 -10.12 -30.20 5.42
CA ASN A 702 -11.25 -29.30 5.18
C ASN A 702 -11.94 -28.91 6.50
N ALA A 703 -12.90 -27.99 6.44
CA ALA A 703 -13.57 -27.44 7.63
C ALA A 703 -14.22 -28.45 8.59
N ASN A 704 -14.48 -29.70 8.15
CA ASN A 704 -15.04 -30.75 9.02
C ASN A 704 -13.97 -31.55 9.79
N ASN A 705 -12.68 -31.41 9.46
CA ASN A 705 -11.62 -32.23 10.04
C ASN A 705 -10.36 -31.45 10.49
N VAL A 706 -10.34 -30.13 10.42
CA VAL A 706 -9.29 -29.27 11.02
C VAL A 706 -9.78 -28.54 12.27
N PRO A 707 -8.88 -28.01 13.11
CA PRO A 707 -9.19 -26.93 14.05
C PRO A 707 -9.94 -25.76 13.40
N VAL A 708 -10.98 -25.28 14.09
CA VAL A 708 -11.76 -24.09 13.71
C VAL A 708 -12.06 -23.25 14.95
N TYR A 709 -12.31 -21.97 14.74
CA TYR A 709 -12.80 -21.05 15.76
C TYR A 709 -14.33 -20.94 15.72
N THR A 710 -14.92 -20.39 16.78
CA THR A 710 -16.37 -20.19 16.93
C THR A 710 -16.70 -18.70 17.09
N PRO A 711 -17.78 -18.17 16.48
CA PRO A 711 -18.15 -16.77 16.58
C PRO A 711 -18.80 -16.47 17.95
N THR A 712 -17.98 -16.37 18.99
CA THR A 712 -18.42 -16.05 20.38
C THR A 712 -17.52 -15.03 21.10
N GLY A 713 -16.49 -14.48 20.44
CA GLY A 713 -15.63 -13.44 21.00
C GLY A 713 -16.29 -12.06 20.97
N ALA A 714 -15.90 -11.17 21.88
CA ALA A 714 -16.35 -9.78 21.87
C ALA A 714 -15.78 -9.04 20.65
N ILE A 715 -16.57 -8.14 20.05
CA ILE A 715 -16.10 -7.31 18.93
C ILE A 715 -14.98 -6.38 19.43
N PRO A 716 -13.78 -6.39 18.83
CA PRO A 716 -12.70 -5.48 19.20
C PRO A 716 -13.09 -4.02 18.98
N THR A 717 -12.79 -3.15 19.95
CA THR A 717 -13.04 -1.71 19.83
C THR A 717 -11.74 -1.02 19.39
N LEU A 718 -11.66 -0.65 18.11
CA LEU A 718 -10.59 0.22 17.63
C LEU A 718 -10.68 1.59 18.28
N ALA A 719 -9.53 2.16 18.65
CA ALA A 719 -9.50 3.47 19.30
C ALA A 719 -10.00 4.57 18.35
N MET A 720 -10.77 5.51 18.90
CA MET A 720 -11.22 6.72 18.20
C MET A 720 -10.41 7.94 18.63
N PRO A 721 -10.12 8.90 17.73
CA PRO A 721 -9.75 10.26 18.15
C PRO A 721 -10.91 10.85 18.97
N THR A 722 -10.61 11.50 20.10
CA THR A 722 -11.65 12.11 20.96
C THR A 722 -12.43 13.17 20.15
N PRO A 723 -13.73 12.97 19.86
CA PRO A 723 -14.45 13.88 18.99
C PRO A 723 -14.73 15.22 19.69
N THR A 724 -14.19 16.31 19.15
CA THR A 724 -14.59 17.68 19.51
C THR A 724 -16.02 17.97 19.01
N SER A 725 -16.40 17.35 17.89
CA SER A 725 -17.78 17.13 17.44
C SER A 725 -17.83 15.90 16.52
N GLY A 726 -18.95 15.18 16.52
CA GLY A 726 -19.15 14.00 15.67
C GLY A 726 -19.97 12.91 16.37
N THR A 727 -20.29 11.84 15.66
CA THR A 727 -20.98 10.65 16.20
C THR A 727 -20.27 9.33 15.88
N ALA A 728 -19.12 9.36 15.21
CA ALA A 728 -18.29 8.19 14.96
C ALA A 728 -17.93 7.46 16.27
N ASP A 729 -18.37 6.21 16.38
CA ASP A 729 -18.12 5.29 17.50
C ASP A 729 -17.16 4.14 17.13
N GLY A 730 -16.72 4.08 15.86
CA GLY A 730 -15.86 3.05 15.32
C GLY A 730 -16.61 1.96 14.53
N TRP A 731 -17.94 2.03 14.40
CA TRP A 731 -18.76 0.98 13.80
C TRP A 731 -19.84 1.53 12.84
N TYR A 732 -19.87 1.08 11.59
CA TYR A 732 -20.72 1.66 10.55
C TYR A 732 -22.10 0.98 10.47
N ASP A 733 -22.16 -0.35 10.35
CA ASP A 733 -23.42 -1.09 10.39
C ASP A 733 -23.78 -1.50 11.82
N ALA A 734 -24.55 -0.64 12.49
CA ALA A 734 -25.16 -0.93 13.80
C ALA A 734 -26.10 -2.16 13.81
N ALA A 735 -26.39 -2.79 12.66
CA ALA A 735 -27.07 -4.08 12.59
C ALA A 735 -26.11 -5.29 12.59
N ASP A 736 -24.82 -5.15 12.28
CA ASP A 736 -23.84 -6.25 12.34
C ASP A 736 -23.33 -6.51 13.76
N THR A 737 -24.21 -7.05 14.60
CA THR A 737 -23.88 -7.48 15.96
C THR A 737 -23.25 -8.88 16.02
N ARG A 738 -22.57 -9.36 14.96
CA ARG A 738 -21.96 -10.70 14.95
C ARG A 738 -20.72 -10.75 15.88
N PRO A 739 -20.62 -11.72 16.82
CA PRO A 739 -19.41 -11.93 17.60
C PRO A 739 -18.24 -12.43 16.72
N ILE A 740 -17.00 -12.17 17.14
CA ILE A 740 -15.82 -12.60 16.37
C ILE A 740 -15.47 -14.07 16.62
N TYR A 741 -14.76 -14.66 15.67
CA TYR A 741 -14.15 -15.98 15.77
C TYR A 741 -13.08 -16.02 16.86
N THR A 742 -13.25 -16.91 17.82
CA THR A 742 -12.35 -17.13 18.96
C THR A 742 -12.12 -18.64 19.20
N PRO A 743 -10.99 -19.07 19.79
CA PRO A 743 -10.77 -20.45 20.19
C PRO A 743 -11.92 -21.05 21.01
N ILE A 744 -12.33 -22.28 20.68
CA ILE A 744 -13.38 -23.01 21.39
C ILE A 744 -12.86 -23.41 22.78
N ALA A 745 -13.53 -22.92 23.82
CA ALA A 745 -13.13 -23.15 25.21
C ALA A 745 -12.99 -24.66 25.53
N GLY A 746 -11.81 -25.04 26.03
CA GLY A 746 -11.48 -26.43 26.37
C GLY A 746 -10.97 -27.29 25.21
N CYS A 747 -10.82 -26.74 24.00
CA CYS A 747 -10.14 -27.41 22.90
C CYS A 747 -8.64 -27.09 22.87
N THR A 748 -7.83 -28.08 22.50
CA THR A 748 -6.39 -27.89 22.25
C THR A 748 -6.18 -27.53 20.78
N TYR A 749 -5.51 -26.41 20.53
CA TYR A 749 -5.04 -26.00 19.21
C TYR A 749 -3.53 -26.27 19.10
N PRO A 750 -3.00 -26.63 17.92
CA PRO A 750 -1.57 -26.59 17.65
C PRO A 750 -1.11 -25.12 17.49
N ASP A 751 0.21 -24.91 17.36
CA ASP A 751 0.82 -23.60 17.15
C ASP A 751 0.26 -22.90 15.90
N ALA A 752 -0.39 -21.74 16.08
CA ALA A 752 -0.97 -20.95 14.98
C ALA A 752 0.06 -20.48 13.94
N TRP A 753 1.34 -20.52 14.28
CA TRP A 753 2.48 -19.95 13.55
C TRP A 753 3.55 -21.00 13.18
N GLY A 754 3.27 -22.28 13.47
CA GLY A 754 4.21 -23.41 13.36
C GLY A 754 3.53 -24.78 13.13
N SER A 755 2.26 -24.80 12.68
CA SER A 755 1.48 -26.03 12.49
C SER A 755 1.55 -26.65 11.10
N ALA A 756 2.19 -26.03 10.11
CA ALA A 756 2.05 -26.42 8.70
C ALA A 756 2.37 -27.91 8.46
N ASP A 757 3.46 -28.39 9.07
CA ASP A 757 3.93 -29.79 9.04
C ASP A 757 3.39 -30.65 10.20
N ALA A 758 2.56 -30.09 11.09
CA ALA A 758 2.06 -30.78 12.27
C ALA A 758 0.95 -31.78 11.92
N THR A 759 0.90 -32.89 12.67
CA THR A 759 -0.22 -33.84 12.59
C THR A 759 -1.53 -33.12 12.93
N ASN A 760 -2.45 -33.04 11.96
CA ASN A 760 -3.78 -32.50 12.16
C ASN A 760 -4.47 -33.21 13.35
N PRO A 761 -4.84 -32.49 14.44
CA PRO A 761 -5.44 -33.09 15.64
C PRO A 761 -6.91 -33.48 15.44
N GLY A 762 -7.50 -33.17 14.28
CA GLY A 762 -8.94 -33.30 14.03
C GLY A 762 -9.71 -32.03 14.43
N PRO A 763 -11.05 -32.07 14.32
CA PRO A 763 -11.88 -30.91 14.62
C PRO A 763 -12.01 -30.69 16.13
N CYS A 764 -11.91 -29.43 16.53
CA CYS A 764 -12.14 -28.99 17.91
C CYS A 764 -13.58 -29.33 18.33
N GLY A 765 -13.73 -30.16 19.38
CA GLY A 765 -15.02 -30.66 19.86
C GLY A 765 -15.26 -32.18 19.71
N GLY A 766 -14.23 -32.94 19.30
CA GLY A 766 -14.30 -34.39 19.09
C GLY A 766 -14.63 -35.28 20.30
N THR A 767 -15.89 -35.28 20.76
CA THR A 767 -16.50 -36.40 21.49
C THR A 767 -17.65 -37.01 20.68
N THR A 768 -17.65 -38.33 20.52
CA THR A 768 -18.63 -39.02 19.66
C THR A 768 -20.01 -39.07 20.30
N ASN A 769 -20.93 -38.21 19.86
CA ASN A 769 -22.37 -38.39 20.04
C ASN A 769 -23.14 -37.90 18.81
N ALA A 770 -24.05 -38.73 18.30
CA ALA A 770 -24.88 -38.39 17.16
C ALA A 770 -26.04 -37.48 17.58
N GLY A 771 -26.25 -36.36 16.88
CA GLY A 771 -27.25 -35.36 17.23
C GLY A 771 -27.38 -34.26 16.18
N THR A 772 -27.84 -34.60 14.97
CA THR A 772 -28.05 -33.62 13.88
C THR A 772 -29.26 -32.73 14.15
N THR A 773 -29.03 -31.44 14.41
CA THR A 773 -29.99 -30.36 14.14
C THR A 773 -29.31 -29.28 13.32
N ASP A 774 -29.42 -29.40 12.00
CA ASP A 774 -29.10 -28.35 11.02
C ASP A 774 -29.95 -27.10 11.30
N ASN A 775 -29.35 -25.91 11.19
CA ASN A 775 -29.97 -24.63 11.51
C ASN A 775 -29.81 -23.57 10.39
N THR A 776 -29.53 -24.02 9.16
CA THR A 776 -29.29 -23.16 7.97
C THR A 776 -30.54 -22.41 7.46
N ASP A 777 -31.76 -22.83 7.82
CA ASP A 777 -33.04 -22.34 7.27
C ASP A 777 -33.55 -21.01 7.89
N THR A 778 -32.70 -20.24 8.58
CA THR A 778 -33.09 -18.94 9.16
C THR A 778 -32.71 -17.72 8.31
N LEU A 779 -31.61 -17.78 7.55
CA LEU A 779 -31.13 -16.64 6.75
C LEU A 779 -31.97 -16.43 5.47
N ALA A 780 -32.23 -17.52 4.72
CA ALA A 780 -32.98 -17.51 3.47
C ALA A 780 -34.42 -16.95 3.59
N ARG A 781 -34.98 -16.92 4.80
CA ARG A 781 -36.34 -16.45 5.06
C ARG A 781 -36.46 -14.92 5.23
N ARG A 782 -35.37 -14.19 5.49
CA ARG A 782 -35.41 -12.72 5.64
C ARG A 782 -35.49 -11.98 4.30
N ILE A 783 -34.79 -12.47 3.26
CA ILE A 783 -34.71 -11.83 1.93
C ILE A 783 -36.10 -11.71 1.24
N ARG A 784 -37.07 -12.57 1.60
CA ARG A 784 -38.45 -12.52 1.05
C ARG A 784 -39.40 -11.51 1.72
N ARG A 785 -38.94 -10.58 2.58
CA ARG A 785 -39.81 -9.59 3.24
C ARG A 785 -39.54 -8.11 2.93
N VAL A 786 -38.67 -7.78 1.96
CA VAL A 786 -38.45 -6.38 1.50
C VAL A 786 -38.83 -6.16 0.03
N ARG A 787 -39.97 -6.74 -0.40
CA ARG A 787 -40.67 -6.38 -1.66
C ARG A 787 -42.18 -6.43 -1.48
N ASN A 788 -42.78 -5.39 -0.89
CA ASN A 788 -44.20 -5.00 -1.06
C ASN A 788 -44.59 -3.73 -0.27
N VAL A 789 -44.11 -2.55 -0.69
CA VAL A 789 -44.75 -1.27 -0.36
C VAL A 789 -44.71 -0.35 -1.60
N ILE A 790 -45.78 -0.36 -2.39
CA ILE A 790 -46.07 0.68 -3.40
C ILE A 790 -47.47 1.21 -3.10
N PRO A 791 -47.63 2.48 -2.64
CA PRO A 791 -48.95 3.05 -2.38
C PRO A 791 -49.68 3.39 -3.69
N GLN A 792 -50.68 2.59 -4.06
CA GLN A 792 -51.63 2.97 -5.12
C GLN A 792 -52.58 4.07 -4.59
N PRO A 793 -52.81 5.18 -5.34
CA PRO A 793 -53.63 6.29 -4.88
C PRO A 793 -55.12 5.93 -4.85
N ARG A 794 -55.82 6.33 -3.78
CA ARG A 794 -57.28 6.14 -3.65
C ARG A 794 -58.02 7.08 -4.61
N ARG A 795 -58.86 6.52 -5.48
CA ARG A 795 -59.95 7.28 -6.14
C ARG A 795 -61.12 7.44 -5.17
N THR A 796 -61.68 8.65 -5.09
CA THR A 796 -62.99 8.90 -4.49
C THR A 796 -64.11 8.50 -5.47
N PRO A 797 -65.26 7.99 -4.98
CA PRO A 797 -66.46 7.81 -5.80
C PRO A 797 -67.27 9.11 -5.89
N ALA A 798 -68.11 9.18 -6.91
CA ALA A 798 -69.21 10.12 -7.12
C ALA A 798 -70.32 9.36 -7.88
N PRO A 799 -71.60 9.80 -7.87
CA PRO A 799 -72.14 11.01 -7.23
C PRO A 799 -72.45 10.85 -5.74
#